data_AF-A0A2Z5IR00-F1
#
_entry.id   AF-A0A2Z5IR00-F1
#
_cell.length_a   1.000
_cell.length_b   1.000
_cell.length_c   1.000
_cell.angle_alpha   90.00
_cell.angle_beta   90.00
_cell.angle_gamma   90.00
#
_symmetry.space_group_name_H-M   'P 1'
#
loop_
_entity.id
_entity.type
_entity.pdbx_description
1 polymer ?
#
loop_
_entity_poly.entity_id
_entity_poly.type
_entity_poly.pdbx_seq_one_letter_code
_entity_poly.pdbx_strand_id
1 'polypeptide(L)'
;MNEDDKKNEHNENENLNNPNDNLENQNQEEKQTSNDQNSIQEQSIDDSYKNKKKKGGGFFKFLLFLFGIAIVGGLGYVGYHYFKDSFEDLSNPKITIIDSDGKDAKRFNTKLINSSENESLLVANKEYKFGNLSVIEYPVARDQEGNLIYFLNEEGIQRLNELFKKRVNFGPELNSLNTIYINKQIPFANVSNANGVYLPSEFSIYLFIDSIVKKDGTFTKWPVEQKVEMLLSVLAHEYTHHIDNVYNKSTKRSDPNANTDLVYKIGDEKRRELVTNIEANNNKFLTEFRTNLGYTENQNFVRNRRDFHISNGTPIFREFSSYDLFKFSNLNYDSNLKDRIRFKTLGRIESNYFFNNNDSNRVFFGKKTDPDKIRYLYSFEELVPRELLKLSYTANPKLYKNSNSYLNYLYFSGFGSRGFNSDVYLTAIGDDILKTIGFDATGENQSNFKIFSNNWVFDPELKKYYTKDEEYPYINIAGENSRAKGLFKAYLDLMGYRQAISYIGSDTSKWTEDRKDYNNINFGGYLKINKNFLNNSIPNHKFSFVINSANKDPLKIKLNPTQYNFIAKKYWNQTYTEGKINNYTEKTIYPENQSNYEYVAYYSDSVGINEINKYIEKDGKLNIKIWIDQNDDNEIDDNEISDILDKNNANDNYQIWKQNARTITNYRQYMAIFNERNALSKTYQIAIKKDEDKNEFWYEWKKY
;
A
#
# COMPACT_ATOMS: atom_id res chain seq x y z
N MET A 1 57.61 -4.47 10.27
CA MET A 1 58.28 -4.48 11.59
C MET A 1 57.21 -4.81 12.60
N ASN A 2 57.32 -6.00 13.21
CA ASN A 2 56.69 -6.57 14.41
C ASN A 2 55.17 -6.33 14.58
N GLU A 3 54.29 -7.34 14.49
CA GLU A 3 54.11 -8.53 15.36
C GLU A 3 53.65 -8.22 16.81
N ASP A 4 52.63 -9.00 17.22
CA ASP A 4 52.39 -9.52 18.58
C ASP A 4 51.90 -8.59 19.72
N ASP A 5 51.08 -9.04 20.70
CA ASP A 5 50.15 -10.19 20.80
C ASP A 5 49.22 -10.06 22.06
N LYS A 6 48.19 -10.91 22.16
CA LYS A 6 47.52 -11.50 23.35
C LYS A 6 47.14 -10.70 24.64
N LYS A 7 45.85 -10.90 25.00
CA LYS A 7 45.26 -11.33 26.31
C LYS A 7 45.45 -10.52 27.61
N ASN A 8 44.36 -10.44 28.39
CA ASN A 8 44.33 -10.98 29.77
C ASN A 8 42.91 -11.30 30.26
N GLU A 9 42.81 -12.28 31.16
CA GLU A 9 41.60 -12.70 31.90
C GLU A 9 41.72 -12.30 33.40
N HIS A 10 40.66 -12.59 34.17
CA HIS A 10 40.56 -12.54 35.64
C HIS A 10 40.48 -11.17 36.35
N ASN A 11 39.36 -10.95 37.05
CA ASN A 11 39.32 -11.20 38.50
C ASN A 11 37.87 -11.37 39.01
N GLU A 12 37.70 -12.23 40.01
CA GLU A 12 36.45 -12.45 40.76
C GLU A 12 36.43 -11.64 42.07
N ASN A 13 35.24 -11.60 42.71
CA ASN A 13 35.00 -11.36 44.15
C ASN A 13 35.31 -9.93 44.69
N GLU A 14 34.59 -9.40 45.69
CA GLU A 14 33.48 -9.90 46.50
C GLU A 14 32.80 -8.72 47.26
N ASN A 15 31.55 -8.91 47.73
CA ASN A 15 30.98 -8.27 48.95
C ASN A 15 30.81 -6.71 48.95
N LEU A 16 29.92 -6.07 49.73
CA LEU A 16 29.03 -6.48 50.83
C LEU A 16 27.87 -5.44 51.01
N ASN A 17 26.83 -5.84 51.77
CA ASN A 17 25.90 -5.02 52.60
C ASN A 17 24.41 -4.95 52.22
N ASN A 18 23.63 -5.64 53.06
CA ASN A 18 22.26 -5.36 53.45
C ASN A 18 22.26 -4.22 54.51
N PRO A 19 21.13 -3.54 54.85
CA PRO A 19 20.27 -4.11 55.89
C PRO A 19 18.75 -3.80 55.86
N ASN A 20 18.03 -4.64 56.61
CA ASN A 20 16.67 -4.62 57.17
C ASN A 20 15.84 -3.32 57.27
N ASP A 21 14.51 -3.49 57.11
CA ASP A 21 13.45 -3.30 58.14
C ASP A 21 12.05 -3.45 57.45
N ASN A 22 10.91 -3.84 58.05
CA ASN A 22 10.54 -4.32 59.40
C ASN A 22 9.15 -5.02 59.34
N LEU A 23 8.86 -5.93 60.31
CA LEU A 23 7.54 -6.24 60.96
C LEU A 23 6.27 -6.51 60.08
N GLU A 24 5.28 -7.36 60.42
CA GLU A 24 4.99 -8.23 61.58
C GLU A 24 3.88 -9.25 61.23
N ASN A 25 3.74 -10.34 62.02
CA ASN A 25 2.50 -11.06 62.46
C ASN A 25 1.27 -11.24 61.50
N GLN A 26 0.42 -12.28 61.50
CA GLN A 26 0.21 -13.58 62.18
C GLN A 26 -0.99 -14.25 61.42
N ASN A 27 -1.33 -15.55 61.47
CA ASN A 27 -0.77 -16.69 62.20
C ASN A 27 -1.09 -18.06 61.51
N GLN A 28 -0.29 -19.09 61.84
CA GLN A 28 -0.64 -20.46 62.26
C GLN A 28 -1.91 -21.16 61.71
N GLU A 29 -1.83 -22.31 60.99
CA GLU A 29 -1.61 -23.73 61.42
C GLU A 29 -2.93 -24.53 61.24
N GLU A 30 -3.02 -25.85 61.04
CA GLU A 30 -2.09 -27.01 60.95
C GLU A 30 -2.60 -27.90 59.75
N LYS A 31 -1.80 -28.65 58.96
CA LYS A 31 -1.08 -29.92 59.27
C LYS A 31 -2.01 -31.05 59.77
N GLN A 32 -1.83 -32.35 59.46
CA GLN A 32 -0.89 -33.06 58.58
C GLN A 32 -1.33 -34.55 58.52
N THR A 33 -1.18 -35.27 57.38
CA THR A 33 -0.91 -36.75 57.28
C THR A 33 -1.85 -37.77 58.00
N SER A 34 -1.91 -39.07 57.70
CA SER A 34 -1.42 -39.96 56.61
C SER A 34 -2.23 -41.28 56.65
N ASN A 35 -1.97 -42.18 55.70
CA ASN A 35 -2.44 -43.59 55.66
C ASN A 35 -2.40 -44.33 57.01
N ASP A 36 -3.28 -45.34 57.20
CA ASP A 36 -2.81 -46.73 57.34
C ASP A 36 -3.90 -47.81 57.15
N GLN A 37 -3.51 -49.10 57.29
CA GLN A 37 -4.12 -50.28 56.68
C GLN A 37 -5.00 -51.17 57.60
N ASN A 38 -5.77 -52.08 56.96
CA ASN A 38 -6.10 -53.47 57.36
C ASN A 38 -6.80 -53.82 58.70
N SER A 39 -7.94 -54.50 58.63
CA SER A 39 -8.29 -55.81 59.28
C SER A 39 -9.81 -56.09 59.07
N ILE A 40 -10.24 -57.16 58.39
CA ILE A 40 -10.35 -58.60 58.76
C ILE A 40 -11.65 -58.94 59.57
N GLN A 41 -12.50 -59.79 58.95
CA GLN A 41 -13.43 -60.84 59.49
C GLN A 41 -14.42 -60.47 60.65
N GLU A 42 -15.59 -61.10 60.87
CA GLU A 42 -16.28 -62.26 60.26
C GLU A 42 -17.79 -62.31 60.64
N GLN A 43 -18.53 -63.27 60.06
CA GLN A 43 -19.74 -63.93 60.63
C GLN A 43 -21.06 -63.11 60.77
N SER A 44 -22.28 -63.66 60.62
CA SER A 44 -22.71 -65.03 60.24
C SER A 44 -24.24 -65.15 59.93
N ILE A 45 -24.58 -66.16 59.12
CA ILE A 45 -25.84 -66.98 59.11
C ILE A 45 -27.11 -66.48 58.37
N ASP A 46 -27.63 -67.45 57.61
CA ASP A 46 -28.93 -67.69 56.94
C ASP A 46 -30.21 -67.07 57.58
N ASP A 47 -31.32 -66.86 56.87
CA ASP A 47 -32.06 -67.91 56.14
C ASP A 47 -33.01 -67.42 55.01
N SER A 48 -33.56 -68.41 54.31
CA SER A 48 -34.37 -68.40 53.10
C SER A 48 -35.80 -67.86 53.26
N TYR A 49 -36.32 -67.16 52.23
CA TYR A 49 -37.39 -67.67 51.34
C TYR A 49 -37.80 -66.67 50.24
N LYS A 50 -38.38 -67.20 49.15
CA LYS A 50 -38.76 -66.45 47.94
C LYS A 50 -39.86 -65.41 48.17
N ASN A 51 -39.70 -64.21 47.58
CA ASN A 51 -40.83 -63.57 46.89
C ASN A 51 -40.39 -62.60 45.77
N LYS A 52 -40.78 -62.89 44.52
CA LYS A 52 -40.54 -62.00 43.36
C LYS A 52 -41.56 -60.85 43.36
N LYS A 53 -41.11 -59.61 43.56
CA LYS A 53 -41.82 -58.41 43.08
C LYS A 53 -40.89 -57.52 42.26
N LYS A 54 -41.43 -56.96 41.17
CA LYS A 54 -40.69 -56.33 40.05
C LYS A 54 -39.92 -55.07 40.49
N LYS A 55 -38.59 -55.11 40.49
CA LYS A 55 -37.75 -53.90 40.35
C LYS A 55 -37.63 -53.52 38.86
N GLY A 56 -38.67 -52.89 38.32
CA GLY A 56 -38.68 -52.33 36.97
C GLY A 56 -39.36 -50.97 36.98
N GLY A 57 -38.56 -49.90 37.00
CA GLY A 57 -39.09 -48.53 37.07
C GLY A 57 -38.07 -47.42 37.34
N GLY A 58 -36.95 -47.71 38.02
CA GLY A 58 -35.89 -46.72 38.25
C GLY A 58 -35.19 -46.29 36.96
N PHE A 59 -34.67 -47.26 36.19
CA PHE A 59 -33.95 -47.00 34.94
C PHE A 59 -34.84 -46.32 33.88
N PHE A 60 -36.13 -46.70 33.78
CA PHE A 60 -37.05 -46.09 32.82
C PHE A 60 -37.42 -44.64 33.19
N LYS A 61 -37.52 -44.31 34.49
CA LYS A 61 -37.71 -42.93 34.96
C LYS A 61 -36.45 -42.08 34.74
N PHE A 62 -35.26 -42.66 34.92
CA PHE A 62 -33.99 -41.99 34.61
C PHE A 62 -33.82 -41.72 33.10
N LEU A 63 -34.19 -42.68 32.26
CA LEU A 63 -34.25 -42.51 30.80
C LEU A 63 -35.26 -41.44 30.37
N LEU A 64 -36.46 -41.43 30.96
CA LEU A 64 -37.46 -40.38 30.72
C LEU A 64 -36.98 -38.98 31.17
N PHE A 65 -36.22 -38.89 32.26
CA PHE A 65 -35.62 -37.64 32.72
C PHE A 65 -34.53 -37.14 31.76
N LEU A 66 -33.64 -38.03 31.30
CA LEU A 66 -32.65 -37.71 30.26
C LEU A 66 -33.30 -37.34 28.92
N PHE A 67 -34.37 -38.04 28.51
CA PHE A 67 -35.17 -37.67 27.34
C PHE A 67 -35.84 -36.31 27.52
N GLY A 68 -36.33 -35.99 28.72
CA GLY A 68 -36.86 -34.67 29.06
C GLY A 68 -35.82 -33.56 28.91
N ILE A 69 -34.61 -33.76 29.43
CA ILE A 69 -33.49 -32.82 29.25
C ILE A 69 -33.08 -32.71 27.78
N ALA A 70 -33.02 -33.81 27.03
CA ALA A 70 -32.71 -33.80 25.60
C ALA A 70 -33.79 -33.11 24.77
N ILE A 71 -35.07 -33.27 25.12
CA ILE A 71 -36.19 -32.57 24.48
C ILE A 71 -36.18 -31.07 24.83
N VAL A 72 -35.98 -30.70 26.09
CA VAL A 72 -35.90 -29.28 26.51
C VAL A 72 -34.66 -28.61 25.92
N GLY A 73 -33.52 -29.29 25.88
CA GLY A 73 -32.31 -28.81 25.22
C GLY A 73 -32.45 -28.72 23.70
N GLY A 74 -33.13 -29.70 23.08
CA GLY A 74 -33.44 -29.68 21.65
C GLY A 74 -34.42 -28.57 21.26
N LEU A 75 -35.49 -28.38 22.04
CA LEU A 75 -36.45 -27.26 21.87
C LEU A 75 -35.79 -25.92 22.18
N GLY A 76 -34.88 -25.86 23.15
CA GLY A 76 -34.06 -24.67 23.44
C GLY A 76 -33.08 -24.35 22.31
N TYR A 77 -32.48 -25.36 21.68
CA TYR A 77 -31.58 -25.21 20.53
C TYR A 77 -32.33 -24.81 19.25
N VAL A 78 -33.47 -25.46 18.95
CA VAL A 78 -34.35 -25.10 17.82
C VAL A 78 -34.95 -23.72 18.04
N GLY A 79 -35.41 -23.42 19.26
CA GLY A 79 -35.88 -22.09 19.65
C GLY A 79 -34.76 -21.04 19.51
N TYR A 80 -33.56 -21.31 20.02
CA TYR A 80 -32.42 -20.42 19.85
C TYR A 80 -32.12 -20.16 18.38
N HIS A 81 -32.08 -21.16 17.51
CA HIS A 81 -31.87 -20.94 16.07
C HIS A 81 -33.01 -20.16 15.41
N TYR A 82 -34.26 -20.57 15.63
CA TYR A 82 -35.43 -19.95 14.99
C TYR A 82 -35.66 -18.50 15.46
N PHE A 83 -35.42 -18.22 16.74
CA PHE A 83 -35.47 -16.87 17.29
C PHE A 83 -34.20 -16.06 17.03
N LYS A 84 -33.01 -16.67 16.91
CA LYS A 84 -31.79 -15.95 16.53
C LYS A 84 -31.95 -15.32 15.17
N ASP A 85 -32.38 -16.08 14.16
CA ASP A 85 -32.59 -15.55 12.81
C ASP A 85 -33.65 -14.43 12.83
N SER A 86 -34.72 -14.59 13.63
CA SER A 86 -35.74 -13.56 13.84
C SER A 86 -35.23 -12.30 14.58
N PHE A 87 -34.30 -12.45 15.54
CA PHE A 87 -33.69 -11.34 16.29
C PHE A 87 -32.58 -10.65 15.48
N GLU A 88 -31.87 -11.36 14.61
CA GLU A 88 -30.91 -10.76 13.67
C GLU A 88 -31.66 -9.86 12.67
N ASP A 89 -32.83 -10.29 12.18
CA ASP A 89 -33.71 -9.52 11.28
C ASP A 89 -34.41 -8.32 11.98
N LEU A 90 -34.64 -8.40 13.29
CA LEU A 90 -35.12 -7.28 14.14
C LEU A 90 -34.00 -6.31 14.56
N SER A 91 -32.75 -6.78 14.68
CA SER A 91 -31.62 -5.97 15.13
C SER A 91 -30.86 -5.28 14.00
N ASN A 92 -31.02 -5.72 12.76
CA ASN A 92 -30.48 -5.04 11.59
C ASN A 92 -31.44 -3.92 11.18
N PRO A 93 -31.02 -2.64 11.16
CA PRO A 93 -31.88 -1.59 10.64
C PRO A 93 -32.20 -1.91 9.19
N LYS A 94 -33.49 -1.96 8.83
CA LYS A 94 -33.92 -2.11 7.44
C LYS A 94 -33.51 -0.86 6.67
N ILE A 95 -32.42 -0.98 5.92
CA ILE A 95 -31.89 0.10 5.08
C ILE A 95 -32.35 -0.08 3.63
N THR A 96 -32.66 1.02 2.96
CA THR A 96 -32.89 1.02 1.51
C THR A 96 -31.62 1.53 0.83
N ILE A 97 -30.91 0.66 0.10
CA ILE A 97 -29.75 1.08 -0.71
C ILE A 97 -30.25 2.07 -1.77
N ILE A 98 -29.55 3.18 -1.95
CA ILE A 98 -29.89 4.22 -2.93
C ILE A 98 -28.78 4.37 -3.97
N ASP A 99 -29.15 4.79 -5.18
CA ASP A 99 -28.18 5.31 -6.15
C ASP A 99 -27.63 6.67 -5.68
N SER A 100 -26.38 6.95 -6.04
CA SER A 100 -25.60 8.07 -5.49
C SER A 100 -26.02 9.42 -6.10
N ASP A 101 -26.91 10.15 -5.44
CA ASP A 101 -27.30 11.50 -5.86
C ASP A 101 -26.28 12.58 -5.44
N GLY A 102 -26.06 13.56 -6.33
CA GLY A 102 -24.88 14.44 -6.27
C GLY A 102 -24.86 15.50 -5.15
N LYS A 103 -26.01 15.80 -4.53
CA LYS A 103 -26.20 16.95 -3.65
C LYS A 103 -25.77 16.69 -2.20
N ASP A 104 -26.04 15.49 -1.70
CA ASP A 104 -25.88 15.16 -0.28
C ASP A 104 -24.52 14.53 0.03
N ALA A 105 -23.45 15.01 -0.61
CA ALA A 105 -22.11 14.43 -0.44
C ALA A 105 -21.38 14.99 0.78
N LYS A 106 -20.83 14.13 1.64
CA LYS A 106 -19.90 14.51 2.73
C LYS A 106 -18.53 14.84 2.17
N ARG A 107 -17.86 15.85 2.74
CA ARG A 107 -16.64 16.46 2.19
C ARG A 107 -15.59 16.64 3.27
N PHE A 108 -14.34 16.35 2.95
CA PHE A 108 -13.19 16.61 3.81
C PHE A 108 -12.06 17.22 2.99
N ASN A 109 -11.55 18.36 3.46
CA ASN A 109 -10.37 19.04 2.90
C ASN A 109 -10.42 19.18 1.36
N THR A 110 -11.60 19.50 0.81
CA THR A 110 -11.78 19.63 -0.63
C THR A 110 -11.13 20.91 -1.14
N LYS A 111 -10.49 20.84 -2.32
CA LYS A 111 -9.80 22.00 -2.94
C LYS A 111 -10.77 23.09 -3.41
N LEU A 112 -11.98 22.68 -3.80
CA LEU A 112 -13.09 23.56 -4.15
C LEU A 112 -14.25 23.41 -3.16
N ILE A 113 -14.98 24.50 -2.96
CA ILE A 113 -16.24 24.60 -2.23
C ILE A 113 -17.23 25.46 -3.01
N ASN A 114 -18.52 25.36 -2.71
CA ASN A 114 -19.52 26.28 -3.27
C ASN A 114 -19.30 27.70 -2.72
N SER A 115 -19.52 28.72 -3.55
CA SER A 115 -19.47 30.12 -3.12
C SER A 115 -20.63 30.45 -2.19
N SER A 116 -20.35 31.20 -1.13
CA SER A 116 -21.36 31.76 -0.23
C SER A 116 -22.32 32.73 -0.92
N GLU A 117 -21.92 33.31 -2.07
CA GLU A 117 -22.74 34.24 -2.85
C GLU A 117 -23.60 33.53 -3.91
N ASN A 118 -23.21 32.32 -4.33
CA ASN A 118 -23.90 31.54 -5.34
C ASN A 118 -23.49 30.07 -5.27
N GLU A 119 -24.41 29.20 -4.81
CA GLU A 119 -24.14 27.78 -4.61
C GLU A 119 -23.78 27.00 -5.89
N SER A 120 -24.10 27.55 -7.08
CA SER A 120 -23.70 26.97 -8.38
C SER A 120 -22.27 27.33 -8.81
N LEU A 121 -21.61 28.26 -8.12
CA LEU A 121 -20.24 28.68 -8.41
C LEU A 121 -19.26 27.95 -7.47
N LEU A 122 -18.29 27.23 -8.03
CA LEU A 122 -17.18 26.66 -7.26
C LEU A 122 -16.03 27.67 -7.10
N VAL A 123 -15.53 27.82 -5.88
CA VAL A 123 -14.41 28.68 -5.50
C VAL A 123 -13.34 27.90 -4.74
N ALA A 124 -12.10 28.40 -4.74
CA ALA A 124 -10.99 27.77 -4.02
C ALA A 124 -11.22 27.78 -2.49
N ASN A 125 -11.02 26.64 -1.85
CA ASN A 125 -11.18 26.51 -0.41
C ASN A 125 -9.96 27.09 0.33
N LYS A 126 -10.18 28.18 1.07
CA LYS A 126 -9.13 28.82 1.90
C LYS A 126 -8.68 27.96 3.08
N GLU A 127 -9.47 26.98 3.49
CA GLU A 127 -9.16 26.05 4.58
C GLU A 127 -8.47 24.77 4.11
N TYR A 128 -8.18 24.63 2.81
CA TYR A 128 -7.44 23.49 2.27
C TYR A 128 -6.06 23.38 2.91
N LYS A 129 -5.75 22.19 3.44
CA LYS A 129 -4.47 21.85 4.05
C LYS A 129 -3.70 20.91 3.13
N PHE A 130 -2.52 21.35 2.70
CA PHE A 130 -1.55 20.53 2.01
C PHE A 130 -1.15 19.32 2.88
N GLY A 131 -0.86 18.20 2.23
CA GLY A 131 -0.51 16.94 2.89
C GLY A 131 -1.72 16.15 3.43
N ASN A 132 -2.94 16.68 3.34
CA ASN A 132 -4.18 15.95 3.61
C ASN A 132 -4.88 15.54 2.30
N LEU A 133 -5.57 14.40 2.35
CA LEU A 133 -6.46 13.93 1.28
C LEU A 133 -7.64 14.89 1.04
N SER A 134 -8.01 15.11 -0.21
CA SER A 134 -9.30 15.70 -0.61
C SER A 134 -10.29 14.56 -0.83
N VAL A 135 -11.34 14.45 -0.01
CA VAL A 135 -12.27 13.30 -0.04
C VAL A 135 -13.72 13.77 -0.14
N ILE A 136 -14.50 13.09 -1.00
CA ILE A 136 -15.94 13.28 -1.15
C ILE A 136 -16.62 11.91 -1.06
N GLU A 137 -17.51 11.72 -0.09
CA GLU A 137 -18.30 10.50 0.08
C GLU A 137 -19.78 10.76 -0.24
N TYR A 138 -20.36 9.90 -1.08
CA TYR A 138 -21.79 9.90 -1.38
C TYR A 138 -22.53 8.93 -0.46
N PRO A 139 -23.80 9.22 -0.12
CA PRO A 139 -24.60 8.32 0.70
C PRO A 139 -24.83 6.98 -0.01
N VAL A 140 -25.08 5.95 0.81
CA VAL A 140 -25.07 4.54 0.38
C VAL A 140 -26.45 3.89 0.58
N ALA A 141 -27.22 4.42 1.53
CA ALA A 141 -28.57 3.96 1.85
C ALA A 141 -29.37 5.05 2.57
N ARG A 142 -30.66 4.78 2.80
CA ARG A 142 -31.50 5.47 3.79
C ARG A 142 -31.89 4.54 4.92
N ASP A 143 -32.06 5.08 6.13
CA ASP A 143 -32.73 4.39 7.25
C ASP A 143 -34.26 4.37 7.07
N GLN A 144 -35.00 3.93 8.10
CA GLN A 144 -36.46 3.81 8.04
C GLN A 144 -37.15 5.19 8.12
N GLU A 145 -36.47 6.14 8.74
CA GLU A 145 -36.85 7.53 8.93
C GLU A 145 -36.55 8.39 7.68
N GLY A 146 -35.77 7.87 6.74
CA GLY A 146 -35.39 8.49 5.48
C GLY A 146 -34.06 9.26 5.50
N ASN A 147 -33.35 9.29 6.64
CA ASN A 147 -32.04 9.92 6.77
C ASN A 147 -30.99 9.17 5.95
N LEU A 148 -29.98 9.91 5.49
CA LEU A 148 -28.91 9.36 4.66
C LEU A 148 -27.84 8.66 5.50
N ILE A 149 -27.55 7.43 5.13
CA ILE A 149 -26.46 6.62 5.68
C ILE A 149 -25.26 6.73 4.75
N TYR A 150 -24.09 6.96 5.33
CA TYR A 150 -22.78 6.94 4.65
C TYR A 150 -22.00 5.70 5.11
N PHE A 151 -21.00 5.28 4.36
CA PHE A 151 -20.16 4.16 4.79
C PHE A 151 -19.25 4.62 5.93
N LEU A 152 -18.41 5.63 5.69
CA LEU A 152 -17.50 6.22 6.67
C LEU A 152 -18.14 7.36 7.49
N ASN A 153 -18.85 8.26 6.82
CA ASN A 153 -19.24 9.58 7.34
C ASN A 153 -18.01 10.45 7.73
N GLU A 154 -18.24 11.69 8.16
CA GLU A 154 -17.18 12.69 8.43
C GLU A 154 -16.04 12.17 9.34
N GLU A 155 -16.36 11.52 10.45
CA GLU A 155 -15.39 10.92 11.37
C GLU A 155 -14.51 9.87 10.67
N GLY A 156 -15.13 8.94 9.92
CA GLY A 156 -14.42 7.90 9.19
C GLY A 156 -13.56 8.46 8.06
N ILE A 157 -13.99 9.53 7.38
CA ILE A 157 -13.19 10.20 6.34
C ILE A 157 -11.95 10.87 6.96
N GLN A 158 -12.10 11.55 8.10
CA GLN A 158 -10.96 12.11 8.83
C GLN A 158 -9.98 11.01 9.25
N ARG A 159 -10.51 9.90 9.78
CA ARG A 159 -9.72 8.73 10.20
C ARG A 159 -9.02 8.01 9.04
N LEU A 160 -9.63 7.97 7.85
CA LEU A 160 -9.01 7.49 6.61
C LEU A 160 -7.78 8.34 6.24
N ASN A 161 -7.89 9.66 6.29
CA ASN A 161 -6.76 10.57 6.06
C ASN A 161 -5.64 10.41 7.10
N GLU A 162 -5.98 10.26 8.39
CA GLU A 162 -4.97 9.96 9.43
C GLU A 162 -4.23 8.65 9.18
N LEU A 163 -4.95 7.56 8.90
CA LEU A 163 -4.34 6.25 8.71
C LEU A 163 -3.58 6.17 7.38
N PHE A 164 -4.02 6.86 6.33
CA PHE A 164 -3.25 7.04 5.10
C PHE A 164 -1.89 7.67 5.40
N LYS A 165 -1.88 8.81 6.11
CA LYS A 165 -0.64 9.51 6.46
C LYS A 165 0.29 8.72 7.40
N LYS A 166 -0.22 7.71 8.11
CA LYS A 166 0.57 6.81 8.96
C LYS A 166 1.03 5.53 8.26
N ARG A 167 0.48 5.15 7.08
CA ARG A 167 0.59 3.78 6.53
C ARG A 167 0.82 3.66 5.02
N VAL A 168 0.74 4.76 4.26
CA VAL A 168 0.97 4.80 2.80
C VAL A 168 2.10 5.77 2.49
N ASN A 169 3.10 5.37 1.68
CA ASN A 169 4.13 6.31 1.22
C ASN A 169 3.50 7.40 0.36
N PHE A 170 3.87 8.65 0.61
CA PHE A 170 3.53 9.78 -0.24
C PHE A 170 4.62 10.84 -0.17
N GLY A 171 4.77 11.55 -1.28
CA GLY A 171 5.60 12.75 -1.42
C GLY A 171 4.76 13.97 -1.79
N PRO A 172 5.36 14.97 -2.47
CA PRO A 172 4.66 16.20 -2.82
C PRO A 172 3.49 15.98 -3.81
N GLU A 173 3.51 14.90 -4.59
CA GLU A 173 2.47 14.53 -5.57
C GLU A 173 1.09 14.34 -4.95
N LEU A 174 1.00 14.04 -3.64
CA LEU A 174 -0.27 13.91 -2.92
C LEU A 174 -1.20 15.12 -3.13
N ASN A 175 -0.62 16.32 -3.22
CA ASN A 175 -1.35 17.56 -3.40
C ASN A 175 -1.79 17.79 -4.86
N SER A 176 -1.26 17.00 -5.80
CA SER A 176 -1.71 16.98 -7.20
C SER A 176 -2.89 16.04 -7.43
N LEU A 177 -3.11 15.05 -6.57
CA LEU A 177 -4.34 14.26 -6.55
C LEU A 177 -5.54 15.20 -6.33
N ASN A 178 -6.50 15.22 -7.25
CA ASN A 178 -7.63 16.15 -7.24
C ASN A 178 -8.61 15.80 -6.11
N THR A 179 -9.24 14.63 -6.19
CA THR A 179 -10.26 14.16 -5.24
C THR A 179 -10.29 12.64 -5.18
N ILE A 180 -10.53 12.10 -3.98
CA ILE A 180 -10.95 10.71 -3.75
C ILE A 180 -12.46 10.70 -3.57
N TYR A 181 -13.15 9.96 -4.44
CA TYR A 181 -14.59 9.75 -4.38
C TYR A 181 -14.89 8.39 -3.75
N ILE A 182 -15.76 8.36 -2.74
CA ILE A 182 -16.29 7.13 -2.13
C ILE A 182 -17.75 7.00 -2.53
N ASN A 183 -18.14 5.83 -3.07
CA ASN A 183 -19.49 5.53 -3.53
C ASN A 183 -20.02 6.46 -4.66
N LYS A 184 -19.15 6.99 -5.52
CA LYS A 184 -19.55 7.76 -6.71
C LYS A 184 -19.64 6.83 -7.92
N GLN A 185 -20.78 6.81 -8.60
CA GLN A 185 -20.92 6.14 -9.90
C GLN A 185 -20.07 6.83 -10.99
N ILE A 186 -19.50 6.04 -11.89
CA ILE A 186 -18.80 6.53 -13.10
C ILE A 186 -19.73 6.30 -14.30
N PRO A 187 -20.31 7.34 -14.93
CA PRO A 187 -21.37 7.17 -15.94
C PRO A 187 -20.98 6.32 -17.16
N PHE A 188 -19.68 6.25 -17.48
CA PHE A 188 -19.16 5.63 -18.71
C PHE A 188 -18.39 4.32 -18.47
N ALA A 189 -18.32 3.81 -17.24
CA ALA A 189 -17.55 2.62 -16.90
C ALA A 189 -18.42 1.53 -16.26
N ASN A 190 -18.50 0.36 -16.89
CA ASN A 190 -19.05 -0.84 -16.27
C ASN A 190 -18.00 -1.47 -15.34
N VAL A 191 -17.78 -0.85 -14.17
CA VAL A 191 -16.80 -1.25 -13.13
C VAL A 191 -17.28 -2.43 -12.25
N SER A 192 -18.16 -3.28 -12.77
CA SER A 192 -18.97 -4.28 -12.03
C SER A 192 -18.22 -5.34 -11.19
N ASN A 193 -16.89 -5.33 -11.15
CA ASN A 193 -16.08 -6.20 -10.28
C ASN A 193 -14.85 -5.50 -9.65
N ALA A 194 -14.72 -4.18 -9.76
CA ALA A 194 -13.61 -3.41 -9.18
C ALA A 194 -13.98 -2.86 -7.79
N ASN A 195 -13.01 -2.80 -6.88
CA ASN A 195 -13.17 -2.12 -5.58
C ASN A 195 -12.66 -0.65 -5.64
N GLY A 196 -11.91 -0.28 -6.67
CA GLY A 196 -11.48 1.09 -6.93
C GLY A 196 -10.98 1.28 -8.36
N VAL A 197 -10.71 2.54 -8.74
CA VAL A 197 -10.02 2.91 -9.98
C VAL A 197 -9.42 4.32 -9.88
N TYR A 198 -8.18 4.50 -10.32
CA TYR A 198 -7.58 5.79 -10.61
C TYR A 198 -7.88 6.26 -12.05
N LEU A 199 -8.27 7.53 -12.21
CA LEU A 199 -8.46 8.17 -13.52
C LEU A 199 -7.35 9.21 -13.80
N PRO A 200 -6.33 8.87 -14.63
CA PRO A 200 -5.21 9.75 -14.94
C PRO A 200 -5.58 11.12 -15.51
N SER A 201 -6.70 11.20 -16.24
CA SER A 201 -7.19 12.41 -16.91
C SER A 201 -7.87 13.42 -15.99
N GLU A 202 -8.24 13.00 -14.77
CA GLU A 202 -8.90 13.83 -13.73
C GLU A 202 -8.00 14.03 -12.50
N PHE A 203 -6.98 13.19 -12.34
CA PHE A 203 -6.20 13.01 -11.11
C PHE A 203 -7.09 12.58 -9.92
N SER A 204 -8.13 11.81 -10.20
CA SER A 204 -9.11 11.37 -9.20
C SER A 204 -9.06 9.87 -8.96
N ILE A 205 -9.33 9.45 -7.72
CA ILE A 205 -9.52 8.05 -7.35
C ILE A 205 -10.99 7.84 -7.03
N TYR A 206 -11.56 6.74 -7.50
CA TYR A 206 -12.92 6.31 -7.20
C TYR A 206 -12.83 5.02 -6.39
N LEU A 207 -13.50 4.95 -5.25
CA LEU A 207 -13.55 3.80 -4.35
C LEU A 207 -14.98 3.27 -4.29
N PHE A 208 -15.14 2.00 -4.66
CA PHE A 208 -16.42 1.31 -4.75
C PHE A 208 -16.62 0.41 -3.54
N ILE A 209 -17.82 0.48 -2.94
CA ILE A 209 -18.19 -0.24 -1.72
C ILE A 209 -19.30 -1.27 -1.96
N ASP A 210 -19.79 -1.40 -3.19
CA ASP A 210 -20.83 -2.34 -3.61
C ASP A 210 -20.60 -3.76 -3.09
N SER A 211 -19.37 -4.26 -3.20
CA SER A 211 -18.96 -5.60 -2.75
C SER A 211 -19.04 -5.80 -1.24
N ILE A 212 -19.01 -4.70 -0.46
CA ILE A 212 -19.10 -4.66 1.00
C ILE A 212 -20.57 -4.48 1.43
N VAL A 213 -21.27 -3.51 0.82
CA VAL A 213 -22.61 -3.09 1.23
C VAL A 213 -23.69 -4.08 0.80
N LYS A 214 -23.62 -4.61 -0.43
CA LYS A 214 -24.67 -5.49 -1.00
C LYS A 214 -24.69 -6.90 -0.41
N LYS A 215 -23.68 -7.29 0.36
CA LYS A 215 -23.55 -8.67 0.85
C LYS A 215 -24.39 -8.95 2.10
N ASP A 216 -24.33 -8.06 3.10
CA ASP A 216 -24.86 -8.37 4.43
C ASP A 216 -25.64 -7.22 5.11
N GLY A 217 -25.56 -5.96 4.64
CA GLY A 217 -26.19 -4.79 5.29
C GLY A 217 -25.66 -4.41 6.70
N THR A 218 -24.98 -5.36 7.38
CA THR A 218 -24.40 -5.25 8.72
C THR A 218 -23.25 -4.24 8.85
N PHE A 219 -22.75 -3.69 7.73
CA PHE A 219 -21.68 -2.68 7.74
C PHE A 219 -22.03 -1.47 8.62
N THR A 220 -23.32 -1.14 8.78
CA THR A 220 -23.81 -0.10 9.69
C THR A 220 -23.36 -0.29 11.13
N LYS A 221 -23.17 -1.54 11.58
CA LYS A 221 -22.70 -1.94 12.92
C LYS A 221 -21.18 -2.05 13.06
N TRP A 222 -20.41 -1.91 11.97
CA TRP A 222 -18.95 -2.09 12.02
C TRP A 222 -18.27 -0.87 12.64
N PRO A 223 -17.24 -1.06 13.50
CA PRO A 223 -16.39 0.04 13.98
C PRO A 223 -15.78 0.84 12.84
N VAL A 224 -15.59 2.15 13.04
CA VAL A 224 -15.04 3.06 12.04
C VAL A 224 -13.68 2.56 11.52
N GLU A 225 -12.80 2.07 12.40
CA GLU A 225 -11.52 1.49 12.01
C GLU A 225 -11.65 0.32 11.04
N GLN A 226 -12.63 -0.57 11.23
CA GLN A 226 -12.85 -1.71 10.35
C GLN A 226 -13.30 -1.23 8.97
N LYS A 227 -14.18 -0.23 8.90
CA LYS A 227 -14.63 0.35 7.63
C LYS A 227 -13.50 1.08 6.89
N VAL A 228 -12.72 1.89 7.61
CA VAL A 228 -11.56 2.61 7.06
C VAL A 228 -10.53 1.64 6.49
N GLU A 229 -10.27 0.54 7.20
CA GLU A 229 -9.30 -0.48 6.79
C GLU A 229 -9.67 -1.16 5.45
N MET A 230 -10.98 -1.39 5.21
CA MET A 230 -11.48 -1.94 3.95
C MET A 230 -11.21 -1.00 2.76
N LEU A 231 -11.20 0.32 2.97
CA LEU A 231 -10.98 1.33 1.93
C LEU A 231 -9.52 1.75 1.79
N LEU A 232 -8.79 1.85 2.89
CA LEU A 232 -7.40 2.33 2.95
C LEU A 232 -6.46 1.47 2.09
N SER A 233 -6.74 0.17 2.04
CA SER A 233 -6.03 -0.79 1.20
C SER A 233 -6.15 -0.49 -0.30
N VAL A 234 -7.39 -0.30 -0.77
CA VAL A 234 -7.71 0.06 -2.14
C VAL A 234 -7.09 1.41 -2.49
N LEU A 235 -7.29 2.39 -1.59
CA LEU A 235 -6.75 3.73 -1.74
C LEU A 235 -5.23 3.73 -1.91
N ALA A 236 -4.49 2.88 -1.18
CA ALA A 236 -3.04 2.77 -1.33
C ALA A 236 -2.60 2.20 -2.70
N HIS A 237 -3.37 1.25 -3.25
CA HIS A 237 -3.17 0.71 -4.61
C HIS A 237 -3.43 1.79 -5.67
N GLU A 238 -4.63 2.39 -5.66
CA GLU A 238 -5.02 3.44 -6.62
C GLU A 238 -4.14 4.69 -6.52
N TYR A 239 -3.69 5.06 -5.32
CA TYR A 239 -2.73 6.14 -5.12
C TYR A 239 -1.36 5.83 -5.73
N THR A 240 -0.97 4.57 -5.82
CA THR A 240 0.28 4.21 -6.48
C THR A 240 0.15 4.25 -8.02
N HIS A 241 -1.02 4.01 -8.59
CA HIS A 241 -1.28 4.38 -10.01
C HIS A 241 -1.18 5.90 -10.24
N HIS A 242 -1.53 6.73 -9.24
CA HIS A 242 -1.30 8.17 -9.32
C HIS A 242 0.19 8.53 -9.32
N ILE A 243 1.00 7.92 -8.44
CA ILE A 243 2.48 8.03 -8.45
C ILE A 243 3.04 7.60 -9.83
N ASP A 244 2.58 6.47 -10.37
CA ASP A 244 3.01 5.96 -11.68
C ASP A 244 2.73 6.96 -12.82
N ASN A 245 1.51 7.51 -12.88
CA ASN A 245 1.12 8.55 -13.85
C ASN A 245 1.96 9.83 -13.70
N VAL A 246 2.29 10.23 -12.46
CA VAL A 246 3.05 11.46 -12.19
C VAL A 246 4.54 11.34 -12.53
N TYR A 247 5.17 10.20 -12.23
CA TYR A 247 6.64 10.09 -12.29
C TYR A 247 7.19 9.12 -13.33
N ASN A 248 6.48 8.01 -13.63
CA ASN A 248 6.95 7.01 -14.59
C ASN A 248 6.38 7.28 -16.00
N LYS A 249 5.06 7.49 -16.09
CA LYS A 249 4.33 7.80 -17.34
C LYS A 249 4.28 9.31 -17.66
N SER A 250 5.28 10.06 -17.16
CA SER A 250 5.53 11.47 -17.49
C SER A 250 6.68 11.67 -18.49
N THR A 251 7.08 10.63 -19.22
CA THR A 251 8.08 10.71 -20.30
C THR A 251 7.46 10.52 -21.69
N LYS A 252 8.01 11.19 -22.71
CA LYS A 252 7.71 10.92 -24.12
C LYS A 252 8.62 9.81 -24.64
N ARG A 253 8.20 9.09 -25.69
CA ARG A 253 9.01 8.04 -26.34
C ARG A 253 10.38 8.52 -26.87
N SER A 254 10.53 9.82 -27.12
CA SER A 254 11.76 10.47 -27.56
C SER A 254 12.63 11.02 -26.41
N ASP A 255 12.24 10.80 -25.16
CA ASP A 255 13.01 11.25 -23.99
C ASP A 255 14.28 10.39 -23.82
N PRO A 256 15.45 10.97 -23.52
CA PRO A 256 16.68 10.20 -23.31
C PRO A 256 16.63 9.24 -22.12
N ASN A 257 15.69 9.44 -21.19
CA ASN A 257 15.45 8.55 -20.04
C ASN A 257 14.25 7.60 -20.25
N ALA A 258 13.60 7.59 -21.42
CA ALA A 258 12.49 6.68 -21.69
C ALA A 258 12.95 5.29 -22.12
N ASN A 259 12.18 4.29 -21.73
CA ASN A 259 12.20 2.93 -22.26
C ASN A 259 10.85 2.65 -22.93
N THR A 260 10.90 2.03 -24.12
CA THR A 260 9.71 1.70 -24.92
C THR A 260 9.64 0.21 -25.29
N ASP A 261 10.31 -0.65 -24.52
CA ASP A 261 10.38 -2.11 -24.74
C ASP A 261 9.06 -2.82 -24.36
N LEU A 262 8.23 -2.15 -23.56
CA LEU A 262 6.94 -2.67 -23.10
C LEU A 262 5.85 -2.42 -24.15
N VAL A 263 4.94 -3.39 -24.27
CA VAL A 263 3.79 -3.43 -25.17
C VAL A 263 2.53 -3.49 -24.32
N TYR A 264 1.60 -2.57 -24.55
CA TYR A 264 0.35 -2.50 -23.79
C TYR A 264 -0.66 -3.53 -24.32
N LYS A 265 -1.01 -4.53 -23.50
CA LYS A 265 -1.84 -5.68 -23.92
C LYS A 265 -3.25 -5.74 -23.33
N ILE A 266 -3.70 -4.70 -22.63
CA ILE A 266 -5.01 -4.64 -21.97
C ILE A 266 -6.04 -3.94 -22.89
N GLY A 267 -7.30 -4.38 -22.87
CA GLY A 267 -8.39 -3.78 -23.65
C GLY A 267 -8.45 -4.26 -25.10
N ASP A 268 -9.29 -3.60 -25.91
CA ASP A 268 -9.50 -3.93 -27.34
C ASP A 268 -8.27 -3.60 -28.21
N GLU A 269 -8.26 -4.14 -29.44
CA GLU A 269 -7.12 -4.01 -30.36
C GLU A 269 -6.76 -2.56 -30.70
N LYS A 270 -7.77 -1.71 -30.95
CA LYS A 270 -7.56 -0.30 -31.30
C LYS A 270 -6.98 0.48 -30.13
N ARG A 271 -7.46 0.22 -28.91
CA ARG A 271 -6.89 0.78 -27.67
C ARG A 271 -5.46 0.29 -27.45
N ARG A 272 -5.18 -1.00 -27.66
CA ARG A 272 -3.84 -1.58 -27.51
C ARG A 272 -2.83 -0.95 -28.46
N GLU A 273 -3.18 -0.80 -29.74
CA GLU A 273 -2.35 -0.14 -30.75
C GLU A 273 -2.08 1.33 -30.38
N LEU A 274 -3.13 2.09 -30.06
CA LEU A 274 -3.03 3.50 -29.68
C LEU A 274 -2.10 3.71 -28.48
N VAL A 275 -2.28 2.93 -27.40
CA VAL A 275 -1.47 3.08 -26.19
C VAL A 275 -0.04 2.60 -26.43
N THR A 276 0.17 1.47 -27.11
CA THR A 276 1.52 0.93 -27.41
C THR A 276 2.37 1.91 -28.21
N ASN A 277 1.77 2.67 -29.13
CA ASN A 277 2.47 3.68 -29.93
C ASN A 277 2.85 4.95 -29.14
N ILE A 278 2.39 5.08 -27.89
CA ILE A 278 2.62 6.22 -27.00
C ILE A 278 3.37 5.80 -25.73
N GLU A 279 3.30 4.51 -25.35
CA GLU A 279 3.89 3.91 -24.15
C GLU A 279 5.39 4.24 -24.02
N ALA A 280 5.73 4.84 -22.88
CA ALA A 280 7.09 5.22 -22.48
C ALA A 280 7.15 5.21 -20.95
N ASN A 281 8.15 4.52 -20.41
CA ASN A 281 8.37 4.35 -18.98
C ASN A 281 9.76 4.88 -18.62
N ASN A 282 10.00 5.29 -17.37
CA ASN A 282 11.35 5.67 -16.95
C ASN A 282 12.29 4.46 -17.02
N ASN A 283 13.36 4.57 -17.81
CA ASN A 283 14.26 3.46 -18.12
C ASN A 283 15.00 2.93 -16.87
N LYS A 284 15.44 3.82 -15.98
CA LYS A 284 16.12 3.43 -14.75
C LYS A 284 15.16 2.67 -13.83
N PHE A 285 13.99 3.23 -13.55
CA PHE A 285 12.97 2.60 -12.74
C PHE A 285 12.56 1.23 -13.30
N LEU A 286 12.24 1.11 -14.59
CA LEU A 286 11.89 -0.17 -15.21
C LEU A 286 13.03 -1.20 -15.12
N THR A 287 14.28 -0.77 -15.31
CA THR A 287 15.46 -1.65 -15.21
C THR A 287 15.68 -2.14 -13.78
N GLU A 288 15.65 -1.24 -12.79
CA GLU A 288 15.81 -1.58 -11.37
C GLU A 288 14.63 -2.44 -10.87
N PHE A 289 13.40 -2.11 -11.28
CA PHE A 289 12.19 -2.88 -10.98
C PHE A 289 12.30 -4.31 -11.46
N ARG A 290 12.62 -4.50 -12.75
CA ARG A 290 12.79 -5.83 -13.35
C ARG A 290 13.95 -6.59 -12.71
N THR A 291 15.06 -5.92 -12.39
CA THR A 291 16.24 -6.56 -11.78
C THR A 291 15.93 -7.10 -10.39
N ASN A 292 15.35 -6.27 -9.51
CA ASN A 292 15.07 -6.66 -8.12
C ASN A 292 13.98 -7.75 -8.02
N LEU A 293 13.00 -7.74 -8.93
CA LEU A 293 11.92 -8.76 -9.02
C LEU A 293 12.27 -9.99 -9.87
N GLY A 294 13.47 -10.06 -10.46
CA GLY A 294 13.89 -11.20 -11.30
C GLY A 294 13.17 -11.30 -12.65
N TYR A 295 12.68 -10.20 -13.21
CA TYR A 295 12.09 -10.12 -14.55
C TYR A 295 13.13 -9.90 -15.68
N THR A 296 14.31 -10.50 -15.54
CA THR A 296 15.44 -10.37 -16.47
C THR A 296 15.81 -11.69 -17.17
N GLU A 297 15.62 -12.85 -16.53
CA GLU A 297 16.05 -14.17 -17.05
C GLU A 297 15.01 -15.28 -16.75
N ASN A 298 14.97 -16.36 -17.54
CA ASN A 298 13.83 -17.31 -17.54
C ASN A 298 14.11 -18.77 -17.08
N GLN A 299 15.31 -19.32 -17.31
CA GLN A 299 15.34 -20.74 -17.73
C GLN A 299 14.98 -21.78 -16.63
N ASN A 300 15.24 -21.50 -15.35
CA ASN A 300 15.05 -22.44 -14.23
C ASN A 300 14.04 -21.98 -13.14
N PHE A 301 13.42 -20.80 -13.25
CA PHE A 301 12.60 -20.21 -12.16
C PHE A 301 11.13 -20.68 -12.09
N VAL A 302 10.90 -21.97 -12.33
CA VAL A 302 9.63 -22.66 -12.06
C VAL A 302 9.83 -23.47 -10.77
N ARG A 303 8.84 -23.52 -9.87
CA ARG A 303 8.98 -24.24 -8.59
C ARG A 303 8.97 -25.76 -8.77
N ASN A 304 9.57 -26.51 -7.84
CA ASN A 304 9.54 -27.96 -7.85
C ASN A 304 8.12 -28.52 -8.02
N ARG A 305 7.93 -29.39 -9.02
CA ARG A 305 6.62 -29.97 -9.36
C ARG A 305 5.99 -30.77 -8.21
N ARG A 306 6.80 -31.29 -7.26
CA ARG A 306 6.32 -32.03 -6.08
C ARG A 306 5.63 -31.14 -5.04
N ASP A 307 5.85 -29.82 -5.02
CA ASP A 307 5.20 -28.90 -4.07
C ASP A 307 3.75 -28.55 -4.45
N PHE A 308 3.29 -28.94 -5.64
CA PHE A 308 1.96 -28.62 -6.14
C PHE A 308 0.99 -29.77 -5.85
N HIS A 309 0.02 -29.52 -4.98
CA HIS A 309 -0.97 -30.51 -4.54
C HIS A 309 -2.38 -29.98 -4.81
N ILE A 310 -2.88 -30.08 -6.05
CA ILE A 310 -4.26 -29.72 -6.36
C ILE A 310 -5.05 -30.86 -7.01
N SER A 311 -6.29 -31.01 -6.55
CA SER A 311 -7.30 -31.97 -6.99
C SER A 311 -7.88 -31.64 -8.35
N ASN A 312 -7.98 -30.35 -8.70
CA ASN A 312 -8.68 -29.86 -9.89
C ASN A 312 -7.86 -28.82 -10.67
N GLY A 313 -7.42 -29.18 -11.87
CA GLY A 313 -6.76 -28.28 -12.82
C GLY A 313 -5.23 -28.31 -12.78
N THR A 314 -4.58 -27.27 -13.34
CA THR A 314 -3.12 -27.13 -13.34
C THR A 314 -2.72 -25.78 -12.71
N PRO A 315 -1.86 -25.74 -11.68
CA PRO A 315 -1.33 -24.48 -11.16
C PRO A 315 -0.48 -23.79 -12.23
N ILE A 316 -0.67 -22.49 -12.45
CA ILE A 316 0.08 -21.76 -13.48
C ILE A 316 1.59 -21.76 -13.21
N PHE A 317 1.99 -21.63 -11.94
CA PHE A 317 3.40 -21.63 -11.51
C PHE A 317 4.11 -22.98 -11.62
N ARG A 318 3.37 -24.05 -11.96
CA ARG A 318 3.94 -25.38 -12.24
C ARG A 318 4.60 -25.43 -13.63
N GLU A 319 4.17 -24.57 -14.55
CA GLU A 319 4.60 -24.57 -15.95
C GLU A 319 5.18 -23.22 -16.42
N PHE A 320 4.85 -22.11 -15.75
CA PHE A 320 5.28 -20.74 -16.08
C PHE A 320 5.89 -20.03 -14.86
N SER A 321 7.08 -19.46 -15.02
CA SER A 321 7.69 -18.57 -14.03
C SER A 321 6.97 -17.22 -14.00
N SER A 322 7.19 -16.38 -12.98
CA SER A 322 6.66 -15.01 -13.04
C SER A 322 7.35 -14.14 -14.11
N TYR A 323 8.55 -14.50 -14.58
CA TYR A 323 9.13 -13.89 -15.79
C TYR A 323 8.35 -14.29 -17.04
N ASP A 324 7.92 -15.55 -17.18
CA ASP A 324 7.07 -15.98 -18.31
C ASP A 324 5.77 -15.17 -18.35
N LEU A 325 5.12 -14.99 -17.20
CA LEU A 325 3.87 -14.23 -17.09
C LEU A 325 4.09 -12.72 -17.34
N PHE A 326 5.19 -12.15 -16.85
CA PHE A 326 5.60 -10.78 -17.18
C PHE A 326 5.86 -10.61 -18.69
N LYS A 327 6.58 -11.55 -19.31
CA LYS A 327 6.91 -11.53 -20.74
C LYS A 327 5.66 -11.68 -21.60
N PHE A 328 4.75 -12.59 -21.22
CA PHE A 328 3.45 -12.74 -21.87
C PHE A 328 2.65 -11.44 -21.85
N SER A 329 2.66 -10.72 -20.73
CA SER A 329 1.83 -9.54 -20.50
C SER A 329 2.42 -8.25 -21.07
N ASN A 330 3.76 -8.09 -21.08
CA ASN A 330 4.40 -6.82 -21.40
C ASN A 330 5.36 -6.82 -22.59
N LEU A 331 5.89 -7.96 -23.05
CA LEU A 331 6.95 -7.96 -24.07
C LEU A 331 6.43 -8.49 -25.40
N ASN A 332 6.94 -7.96 -26.51
CA ASN A 332 6.71 -8.58 -27.81
C ASN A 332 7.44 -9.95 -27.85
N TYR A 333 6.68 -11.02 -28.01
CA TYR A 333 7.20 -12.39 -28.14
C TYR A 333 6.94 -12.99 -29.52
N ASP A 334 6.25 -12.29 -30.43
CA ASP A 334 5.75 -12.87 -31.68
C ASP A 334 6.85 -13.07 -32.75
N SER A 335 7.97 -12.38 -32.60
CA SER A 335 9.20 -12.63 -33.37
C SER A 335 9.93 -13.92 -32.94
N ASN A 336 9.67 -14.45 -31.75
CA ASN A 336 10.35 -15.63 -31.22
C ASN A 336 9.45 -16.88 -31.30
N LEU A 337 9.83 -17.84 -32.14
CA LEU A 337 9.07 -19.08 -32.35
C LEU A 337 8.94 -19.93 -31.07
N LYS A 338 9.98 -20.00 -30.22
CA LYS A 338 9.93 -20.78 -28.97
C LYS A 338 8.94 -20.16 -27.99
N ASP A 339 8.99 -18.84 -27.82
CA ASP A 339 8.05 -18.11 -26.95
C ASP A 339 6.62 -18.18 -27.48
N ARG A 340 6.40 -18.02 -28.80
CA ARG A 340 5.08 -18.22 -29.42
C ARG A 340 4.49 -19.59 -29.14
N ILE A 341 5.28 -20.66 -29.27
CA ILE A 341 4.82 -22.02 -28.96
C ILE A 341 4.52 -22.15 -27.46
N ARG A 342 5.41 -21.61 -26.60
CA ARG A 342 5.26 -21.62 -25.13
C ARG A 342 4.02 -20.88 -24.64
N PHE A 343 3.66 -19.75 -25.25
CA PHE A 343 2.50 -18.95 -24.85
C PHE A 343 1.21 -19.33 -25.59
N LYS A 344 1.29 -20.05 -26.71
CA LYS A 344 0.11 -20.62 -27.39
C LYS A 344 -0.64 -21.64 -26.51
N THR A 345 -0.02 -22.22 -25.49
CA THR A 345 -0.72 -23.11 -24.53
C THR A 345 -1.55 -22.33 -23.51
N LEU A 346 -1.08 -21.18 -23.01
CA LEU A 346 -1.90 -20.25 -22.20
C LEU A 346 -3.11 -19.72 -22.98
N GLY A 347 -2.93 -19.46 -24.27
CA GLY A 347 -3.97 -18.90 -25.14
C GLY A 347 -5.09 -19.86 -25.58
N ARG A 348 -5.12 -21.12 -25.12
CA ARG A 348 -6.17 -22.09 -25.52
C ARG A 348 -7.35 -22.06 -24.56
N ILE A 349 -8.56 -22.02 -25.11
CA ILE A 349 -9.84 -22.09 -24.37
C ILE A 349 -9.94 -23.38 -23.52
N GLU A 350 -9.34 -24.47 -24.00
CA GLU A 350 -9.26 -25.78 -23.33
C GLU A 350 -8.29 -25.81 -22.13
N SER A 351 -7.41 -24.81 -22.00
CA SER A 351 -6.44 -24.81 -20.90
C SER A 351 -7.15 -24.62 -19.55
N ASN A 352 -6.79 -25.47 -18.59
CA ASN A 352 -7.42 -25.54 -17.27
C ASN A 352 -6.46 -25.03 -16.18
N TYR A 353 -5.90 -23.83 -16.42
CA TYR A 353 -4.95 -23.21 -15.51
C TYR A 353 -5.67 -22.50 -14.36
N PHE A 354 -5.11 -22.62 -13.16
CA PHE A 354 -5.54 -21.92 -11.95
C PHE A 354 -4.34 -21.30 -11.25
N PHE A 355 -4.62 -20.40 -10.34
CA PHE A 355 -3.62 -19.90 -9.39
C PHE A 355 -3.68 -20.60 -8.01
N ASN A 356 -4.50 -21.65 -7.88
CA ASN A 356 -4.45 -22.54 -6.72
C ASN A 356 -3.16 -23.37 -6.80
N ASN A 357 -2.27 -23.23 -5.83
CA ASN A 357 -1.02 -24.01 -5.80
C ASN A 357 -1.14 -25.27 -4.92
N ASN A 358 -2.04 -25.25 -3.93
CA ASN A 358 -2.36 -26.36 -3.04
C ASN A 358 -3.86 -26.35 -2.69
N ASP A 359 -4.51 -27.52 -2.59
CA ASP A 359 -5.88 -27.70 -2.11
C ASP A 359 -6.06 -27.21 -0.67
N SER A 360 -4.99 -27.26 0.14
CA SER A 360 -4.96 -26.76 1.52
C SER A 360 -4.81 -25.24 1.63
N ASN A 361 -4.91 -24.50 0.52
CA ASN A 361 -4.93 -23.05 0.54
C ASN A 361 -6.21 -22.54 1.22
N ARG A 362 -6.05 -21.71 2.27
CA ARG A 362 -7.17 -21.07 2.98
C ARG A 362 -8.03 -20.15 2.10
N VAL A 363 -7.53 -19.75 0.92
CA VAL A 363 -8.28 -18.99 -0.10
C VAL A 363 -8.19 -19.77 -1.40
N PHE A 364 -9.35 -20.11 -1.96
CA PHE A 364 -9.48 -20.91 -3.18
C PHE A 364 -10.09 -20.11 -4.32
N PHE A 365 -9.41 -20.09 -5.47
CA PHE A 365 -9.84 -19.41 -6.69
C PHE A 365 -10.68 -20.37 -7.55
N GLY A 366 -12.01 -20.34 -7.37
CA GLY A 366 -12.93 -21.27 -8.04
C GLY A 366 -13.12 -21.09 -9.55
N LYS A 367 -12.57 -20.02 -10.15
CA LYS A 367 -12.59 -19.79 -11.60
C LYS A 367 -11.20 -20.06 -12.18
N LYS A 368 -11.14 -20.77 -13.31
CA LYS A 368 -9.91 -20.90 -14.10
C LYS A 368 -9.42 -19.51 -14.53
N THR A 369 -8.11 -19.34 -14.66
CA THR A 369 -7.56 -18.10 -15.22
C THR A 369 -7.61 -18.14 -16.74
N ASP A 370 -7.82 -16.97 -17.34
CA ASP A 370 -7.78 -16.74 -18.79
C ASP A 370 -6.60 -15.81 -19.16
N PRO A 371 -6.28 -15.68 -20.46
CA PRO A 371 -5.19 -14.83 -20.95
C PRO A 371 -5.31 -13.34 -20.57
N ASP A 372 -6.51 -12.79 -20.48
CA ASP A 372 -6.72 -11.36 -20.22
C ASP A 372 -6.60 -11.07 -18.72
N LYS A 373 -7.06 -11.98 -17.86
CA LYS A 373 -6.72 -11.96 -16.43
C LYS A 373 -5.21 -12.05 -16.23
N ILE A 374 -4.49 -12.96 -16.92
CA ILE A 374 -3.02 -13.02 -16.80
C ILE A 374 -2.37 -11.70 -17.26
N ARG A 375 -2.79 -11.15 -18.41
CA ARG A 375 -2.29 -9.87 -18.94
C ARG A 375 -2.47 -8.73 -17.95
N TYR A 376 -3.64 -8.63 -17.32
CA TYR A 376 -3.94 -7.62 -16.32
C TYR A 376 -3.03 -7.78 -15.08
N LEU A 377 -3.03 -8.95 -14.43
CA LEU A 377 -2.30 -9.19 -13.17
C LEU A 377 -0.77 -9.13 -13.29
N TYR A 378 -0.24 -9.16 -14.51
CA TYR A 378 1.18 -9.08 -14.80
C TYR A 378 1.54 -7.91 -15.71
N SER A 379 0.63 -6.98 -16.02
CA SER A 379 1.03 -5.77 -16.74
C SER A 379 1.84 -4.86 -15.81
N PHE A 380 2.78 -4.11 -16.38
CA PHE A 380 3.63 -3.23 -15.61
C PHE A 380 2.81 -2.21 -14.80
N GLU A 381 1.69 -1.72 -15.36
CA GLU A 381 0.74 -0.83 -14.68
C GLU A 381 0.17 -1.36 -13.38
N GLU A 382 -0.12 -2.67 -13.28
CA GLU A 382 -0.67 -3.31 -12.07
C GLU A 382 0.43 -3.86 -11.16
N LEU A 383 1.58 -4.20 -11.73
CA LEU A 383 2.76 -4.57 -10.96
C LEU A 383 3.29 -3.38 -10.14
N VAL A 384 3.38 -2.18 -10.71
CA VAL A 384 3.88 -0.98 -10.00
C VAL A 384 3.14 -0.68 -8.68
N PRO A 385 1.80 -0.63 -8.59
CA PRO A 385 1.09 -0.44 -7.32
C PRO A 385 1.21 -1.65 -6.39
N ARG A 386 1.06 -2.88 -6.91
CA ARG A 386 1.10 -4.10 -6.11
C ARG A 386 2.43 -4.27 -5.37
N GLU A 387 3.54 -3.99 -6.05
CA GLU A 387 4.87 -4.21 -5.49
C GLU A 387 5.26 -3.13 -4.46
N LEU A 388 4.79 -1.86 -4.60
CA LEU A 388 4.96 -0.85 -3.55
C LEU A 388 4.08 -1.16 -2.33
N LEU A 389 2.84 -1.58 -2.55
CA LEU A 389 1.90 -2.01 -1.51
C LEU A 389 2.50 -3.17 -0.70
N LYS A 390 3.09 -4.16 -1.38
CA LYS A 390 3.86 -5.26 -0.77
C LYS A 390 4.99 -4.74 0.13
N LEU A 391 5.78 -3.79 -0.35
CA LEU A 391 6.94 -3.21 0.36
C LEU A 391 6.58 -2.33 1.56
N SER A 392 5.40 -1.71 1.59
CA SER A 392 5.10 -0.62 2.53
C SER A 392 3.85 -0.82 3.39
N TYR A 393 2.76 -1.31 2.83
CA TYR A 393 1.46 -1.29 3.51
C TYR A 393 1.38 -2.32 4.64
N THR A 394 1.26 -1.85 5.88
CA THR A 394 1.04 -2.69 7.07
C THR A 394 -0.43 -2.62 7.50
N ALA A 395 -1.01 -3.74 7.94
CA ALA A 395 -2.40 -3.79 8.43
C ALA A 395 -2.52 -3.95 9.93
N ASN A 396 -3.64 -3.50 10.49
CA ASN A 396 -3.94 -3.61 11.92
C ASN A 396 -4.49 -5.01 12.26
N PRO A 397 -3.71 -5.91 12.89
CA PRO A 397 -4.13 -7.30 13.12
C PRO A 397 -5.34 -7.41 14.07
N LYS A 398 -5.65 -6.38 14.87
CA LYS A 398 -6.77 -6.39 15.83
C LYS A 398 -8.15 -6.40 15.17
N LEU A 399 -8.25 -6.00 13.89
CA LEU A 399 -9.53 -5.87 13.17
C LEU A 399 -10.04 -7.19 12.57
N TYR A 400 -9.29 -8.28 12.70
CA TYR A 400 -9.54 -9.53 11.98
C TYR A 400 -9.62 -10.72 12.95
N LYS A 401 -10.79 -11.34 13.05
CA LYS A 401 -11.03 -12.49 13.93
C LYS A 401 -11.69 -13.72 13.28
N ASN A 402 -12.16 -13.63 12.03
CA ASN A 402 -12.82 -14.72 11.32
C ASN A 402 -12.40 -14.74 9.83
N SER A 403 -12.02 -15.91 9.33
CA SER A 403 -11.40 -16.08 8.00
C SER A 403 -12.37 -16.15 6.81
N ASN A 404 -13.67 -16.34 7.04
CA ASN A 404 -14.56 -16.88 6.00
C ASN A 404 -15.36 -15.83 5.19
N SER A 405 -15.28 -14.54 5.54
CA SER A 405 -16.25 -13.55 5.05
C SER A 405 -15.85 -12.75 3.80
N TYR A 406 -14.56 -12.61 3.49
CA TYR A 406 -14.06 -11.55 2.58
C TYR A 406 -13.34 -12.08 1.33
N LEU A 407 -14.11 -12.73 0.45
CA LEU A 407 -13.64 -13.04 -0.92
C LEU A 407 -13.08 -11.77 -1.60
N ASN A 408 -11.97 -11.92 -2.33
CA ASN A 408 -11.25 -10.87 -3.10
C ASN A 408 -10.41 -9.85 -2.30
N TYR A 409 -10.20 -10.03 -0.99
CA TYR A 409 -9.25 -9.24 -0.20
C TYR A 409 -7.95 -10.04 0.04
N LEU A 410 -6.83 -9.36 0.34
CA LEU A 410 -5.55 -10.02 0.60
C LEU A 410 -5.46 -10.48 2.05
N TYR A 411 -4.83 -11.64 2.22
CA TYR A 411 -4.73 -12.32 3.49
C TYR A 411 -3.25 -12.66 3.79
N PHE A 412 -2.77 -12.38 4.99
CA PHE A 412 -1.47 -12.79 5.51
C PHE A 412 -1.65 -13.68 6.74
N SER A 413 -0.83 -14.72 6.88
CA SER A 413 -0.75 -15.49 8.12
C SER A 413 -0.05 -14.67 9.20
N GLY A 414 -0.78 -14.36 10.27
CA GLY A 414 -0.22 -13.86 11.51
C GLY A 414 0.54 -14.96 12.22
N PHE A 415 1.54 -14.58 13.01
CA PHE A 415 2.05 -15.45 14.06
C PHE A 415 1.30 -15.08 15.34
N GLY A 416 0.39 -15.94 15.78
CA GLY A 416 -0.28 -15.75 17.07
C GLY A 416 0.75 -15.66 18.20
N SER A 417 0.47 -14.84 19.22
CA SER A 417 1.35 -14.55 20.36
C SER A 417 1.67 -15.76 21.27
N ARG A 418 1.23 -16.97 20.88
CA ARG A 418 1.52 -18.25 21.54
C ARG A 418 2.10 -19.31 20.58
N GLY A 419 2.49 -18.94 19.36
CA GLY A 419 3.20 -19.83 18.42
C GLY A 419 2.38 -20.86 17.65
N PHE A 420 1.12 -21.13 18.03
CA PHE A 420 0.34 -22.27 17.48
C PHE A 420 -0.85 -21.92 16.57
N ASN A 421 -1.35 -20.69 16.57
CA ASN A 421 -2.38 -20.26 15.62
C ASN A 421 -1.77 -19.32 14.58
N SER A 422 -1.73 -19.76 13.32
CA SER A 422 -1.38 -18.91 12.18
C SER A 422 -2.60 -18.14 11.67
N ASP A 423 -3.24 -17.33 12.52
CA ASP A 423 -4.50 -16.65 12.17
C ASP A 423 -4.30 -15.75 10.95
N VAL A 424 -5.10 -16.00 9.91
CA VAL A 424 -4.98 -15.26 8.65
C VAL A 424 -5.73 -13.94 8.80
N TYR A 425 -4.98 -12.84 8.81
CA TYR A 425 -5.47 -11.47 8.94
C TYR A 425 -5.30 -10.73 7.62
N LEU A 426 -6.15 -9.74 7.34
CA LEU A 426 -6.08 -9.00 6.08
C LEU A 426 -4.82 -8.13 6.06
N THR A 427 -4.20 -7.97 4.89
CA THR A 427 -3.61 -6.66 4.54
C THR A 427 -4.18 -6.22 3.19
N ALA A 428 -3.60 -5.23 2.51
CA ALA A 428 -4.29 -4.56 1.41
C ALA A 428 -4.52 -5.43 0.18
N ILE A 429 -5.67 -5.22 -0.50
CA ILE A 429 -6.22 -6.01 -1.63
C ILE A 429 -5.17 -6.74 -2.47
N GLY A 430 -5.46 -8.01 -2.75
CA GLY A 430 -4.49 -8.90 -3.35
C GLY A 430 -5.03 -10.31 -3.42
N ASP A 431 -6.03 -10.46 -4.29
CA ASP A 431 -6.18 -11.64 -5.15
C ASP A 431 -4.77 -12.14 -5.57
N ASP A 432 -3.82 -11.24 -5.89
CA ASP A 432 -2.52 -11.56 -6.46
C ASP A 432 -1.43 -12.18 -5.59
N ILE A 433 -1.11 -11.63 -4.41
CA ILE A 433 -0.03 -12.24 -3.61
C ILE A 433 -0.47 -13.64 -3.16
N LEU A 434 -1.76 -13.82 -2.89
CA LEU A 434 -2.38 -15.12 -2.58
C LEU A 434 -2.23 -16.15 -3.69
N LYS A 435 -2.28 -15.74 -4.96
CA LYS A 435 -1.99 -16.60 -6.11
C LYS A 435 -0.55 -17.11 -6.11
N THR A 436 0.41 -16.37 -5.53
CA THR A 436 1.84 -16.72 -5.56
C THR A 436 2.30 -17.60 -4.39
N ILE A 437 1.39 -18.00 -3.50
CA ILE A 437 1.72 -18.69 -2.24
C ILE A 437 0.92 -19.98 -2.07
N GLY A 438 1.28 -20.76 -1.06
CA GLY A 438 0.41 -21.81 -0.53
C GLY A 438 0.84 -22.26 0.85
N PHE A 439 -0.05 -23.00 1.50
CA PHE A 439 0.16 -23.56 2.84
C PHE A 439 0.43 -25.06 2.73
N ASP A 440 1.38 -25.57 3.50
CA ASP A 440 1.65 -27.01 3.52
C ASP A 440 0.55 -27.80 4.24
N ALA A 441 0.23 -28.99 3.73
CA ALA A 441 -0.87 -29.83 4.19
C ALA A 441 -0.45 -30.88 5.23
N THR A 442 0.84 -31.23 5.28
CA THR A 442 1.31 -32.48 5.91
C THR A 442 2.04 -32.29 7.24
N GLY A 443 1.76 -31.21 7.98
CA GLY A 443 2.41 -30.93 9.25
C GLY A 443 1.47 -30.37 10.30
N GLU A 444 1.50 -30.95 11.51
CA GLU A 444 0.78 -30.46 12.70
C GLU A 444 1.24 -29.04 13.11
N ASN A 445 2.41 -28.59 12.61
CA ASN A 445 2.88 -27.22 12.68
C ASN A 445 2.43 -26.41 11.43
N GLN A 446 1.36 -25.62 11.57
CA GLN A 446 0.82 -24.73 10.51
C GLN A 446 1.69 -23.48 10.23
N SER A 447 3.02 -23.59 10.35
CA SER A 447 4.01 -22.52 10.14
C SER A 447 4.67 -22.54 8.75
N ASN A 448 4.43 -23.58 7.95
CA ASN A 448 5.06 -23.79 6.64
C ASN A 448 4.30 -23.12 5.49
N PHE A 449 4.44 -21.81 5.39
CA PHE A 449 4.12 -21.01 4.21
C PHE A 449 5.16 -21.24 3.09
N LYS A 450 4.72 -21.51 1.86
CA LYS A 450 5.57 -21.69 0.67
C LYS A 450 5.30 -20.60 -0.38
N ILE A 451 6.36 -20.04 -0.97
CA ILE A 451 6.28 -19.18 -2.15
C ILE A 451 6.44 -20.01 -3.44
N PHE A 452 5.50 -19.86 -4.37
CA PHE A 452 5.48 -20.55 -5.67
C PHE A 452 5.99 -19.69 -6.82
N SER A 453 6.07 -18.39 -6.62
CA SER A 453 6.68 -17.41 -7.53
C SER A 453 8.11 -17.04 -7.13
N ASN A 454 8.94 -16.67 -8.11
CA ASN A 454 10.26 -16.09 -7.93
C ASN A 454 10.28 -14.55 -7.80
N ASN A 455 9.16 -13.85 -8.04
CA ASN A 455 9.06 -12.37 -7.99
C ASN A 455 8.97 -11.77 -6.57
N TRP A 456 9.66 -12.39 -5.61
CA TRP A 456 9.75 -11.92 -4.23
C TRP A 456 10.99 -11.04 -4.04
N VAL A 457 11.03 -10.29 -2.93
CA VAL A 457 12.11 -9.34 -2.60
C VAL A 457 12.63 -9.43 -1.17
N PHE A 458 11.90 -10.13 -0.30
CA PHE A 458 12.30 -10.38 1.08
C PHE A 458 13.12 -11.66 1.16
N ASP A 459 14.28 -11.57 1.79
CA ASP A 459 15.26 -12.66 1.93
C ASP A 459 14.69 -13.92 2.60
N PRO A 460 13.91 -13.86 3.70
CA PRO A 460 13.47 -15.06 4.42
C PRO A 460 12.56 -15.97 3.58
N GLU A 461 11.81 -15.39 2.64
CA GLU A 461 10.95 -16.11 1.71
C GLU A 461 11.76 -16.57 0.47
N LEU A 462 12.53 -15.66 -0.15
CA LEU A 462 13.34 -15.96 -1.34
C LEU A 462 14.32 -17.11 -1.09
N LYS A 463 15.02 -17.12 0.05
CA LYS A 463 16.02 -18.16 0.40
C LYS A 463 15.41 -19.56 0.52
N LYS A 464 14.08 -19.69 0.63
CA LYS A 464 13.32 -20.96 0.67
C LYS A 464 12.76 -21.37 -0.71
N TYR A 465 13.03 -20.60 -1.77
CA TYR A 465 12.59 -20.93 -3.12
C TYR A 465 13.43 -22.08 -3.70
N TYR A 466 12.75 -23.12 -4.19
CA TYR A 466 13.37 -24.35 -4.68
C TYR A 466 12.81 -24.67 -6.08
N THR A 467 13.70 -24.79 -7.08
CA THR A 467 13.30 -24.89 -8.48
C THR A 467 12.84 -26.30 -8.87
N LYS A 468 12.24 -26.41 -10.07
CA LYS A 468 11.97 -27.67 -10.78
C LYS A 468 13.22 -28.51 -11.05
N ASP A 469 14.38 -27.87 -11.10
CA ASP A 469 15.69 -28.48 -11.39
C ASP A 469 16.48 -28.76 -10.10
N GLU A 470 15.81 -28.69 -8.95
CA GLU A 470 16.35 -29.01 -7.62
C GLU A 470 17.46 -28.03 -7.12
N GLU A 471 17.34 -26.75 -7.52
CA GLU A 471 18.27 -25.66 -7.16
C GLU A 471 17.66 -24.67 -6.14
N TYR A 472 18.51 -24.05 -5.32
CA TYR A 472 18.18 -22.91 -4.44
C TYR A 472 18.85 -21.62 -4.94
N PRO A 473 18.33 -20.96 -6.00
CA PRO A 473 19.02 -19.86 -6.69
C PRO A 473 19.22 -18.59 -5.83
N TYR A 474 18.55 -18.50 -4.67
CA TYR A 474 18.53 -17.32 -3.81
C TYR A 474 19.19 -17.55 -2.44
N ILE A 475 19.78 -18.72 -2.20
CA ILE A 475 20.40 -19.04 -0.89
C ILE A 475 21.52 -18.05 -0.52
N ASN A 476 22.29 -17.60 -1.52
CA ASN A 476 23.45 -16.71 -1.38
C ASN A 476 23.17 -15.26 -1.81
N ILE A 477 21.96 -14.71 -1.56
CA ILE A 477 21.71 -13.27 -1.78
C ILE A 477 22.67 -12.44 -0.91
N ALA A 478 23.47 -11.59 -1.57
CA ALA A 478 24.42 -10.70 -0.93
C ALA A 478 23.70 -9.50 -0.27
N GLY A 479 24.04 -9.24 0.99
CA GLY A 479 23.46 -8.17 1.80
C GLY A 479 22.02 -8.47 2.26
N GLU A 480 21.73 -8.19 3.54
CA GLU A 480 20.39 -8.39 4.12
C GLU A 480 19.32 -7.62 3.32
N ASN A 481 18.33 -8.33 2.77
CA ASN A 481 17.17 -7.78 2.06
C ASN A 481 17.56 -6.81 0.93
N SER A 482 18.68 -7.07 0.23
CA SER A 482 19.21 -6.18 -0.81
C SER A 482 18.21 -5.95 -1.95
N ARG A 483 17.40 -6.95 -2.33
CA ARG A 483 16.32 -6.80 -3.32
C ARG A 483 15.18 -5.91 -2.83
N ALA A 484 14.75 -6.03 -1.57
CA ALA A 484 13.71 -5.16 -1.01
C ALA A 484 14.18 -3.71 -0.91
N LYS A 485 15.42 -3.50 -0.43
CA LYS A 485 16.06 -2.18 -0.36
C LYS A 485 16.24 -1.57 -1.75
N GLY A 486 16.73 -2.35 -2.72
CA GLY A 486 16.92 -1.93 -4.11
C GLY A 486 15.61 -1.57 -4.82
N LEU A 487 14.57 -2.40 -4.67
CA LEU A 487 13.25 -2.10 -5.25
C LEU A 487 12.63 -0.86 -4.60
N PHE A 488 12.69 -0.73 -3.27
CA PHE A 488 12.16 0.45 -2.59
C PHE A 488 12.91 1.73 -2.97
N LYS A 489 14.25 1.65 -3.11
CA LYS A 489 15.06 2.75 -3.62
C LYS A 489 14.64 3.18 -5.03
N ALA A 490 14.31 2.23 -5.91
CA ALA A 490 13.84 2.55 -7.26
C ALA A 490 12.56 3.42 -7.25
N TYR A 491 11.61 3.16 -6.34
CA TYR A 491 10.42 4.02 -6.17
C TYR A 491 10.78 5.42 -5.65
N LEU A 492 11.67 5.52 -4.65
CA LEU A 492 12.07 6.82 -4.08
C LEU A 492 12.87 7.67 -5.07
N ASP A 493 13.79 7.05 -5.82
CA ASP A 493 14.54 7.70 -6.90
C ASP A 493 13.59 8.19 -8.02
N LEU A 494 12.55 7.40 -8.36
CA LEU A 494 11.50 7.76 -9.32
C LEU A 494 10.68 8.99 -8.87
N MET A 495 10.22 9.00 -7.61
CA MET A 495 9.57 10.16 -6.97
C MET A 495 10.51 11.38 -6.85
N GLY A 496 11.81 11.17 -7.06
CA GLY A 496 12.85 12.18 -6.96
C GLY A 496 13.12 12.63 -5.53
N TYR A 497 13.05 11.69 -4.59
CA TYR A 497 13.49 11.90 -3.22
C TYR A 497 14.88 12.54 -3.19
N ARG A 498 15.08 13.48 -2.25
CA ARG A 498 16.29 14.34 -2.09
C ARG A 498 16.52 15.40 -3.17
N GLN A 499 15.65 15.53 -4.17
CA GLN A 499 15.75 16.61 -5.16
C GLN A 499 14.92 17.83 -4.75
N ALA A 500 15.57 19.00 -4.70
CA ALA A 500 14.93 20.26 -4.30
C ALA A 500 13.73 20.64 -5.18
N ILE A 501 13.77 20.34 -6.48
CA ILE A 501 12.58 20.28 -7.34
C ILE A 501 12.51 18.85 -7.86
N SER A 502 11.45 18.12 -7.55
CA SER A 502 11.23 16.75 -7.98
C SER A 502 9.99 16.57 -8.87
N TYR A 503 9.02 17.47 -8.77
CA TYR A 503 7.72 17.43 -9.43
C TYR A 503 7.45 18.77 -10.14
N ILE A 504 6.89 18.67 -11.34
CA ILE A 504 6.10 19.73 -11.96
C ILE A 504 4.80 19.09 -12.45
N GLY A 505 3.69 19.78 -12.29
CA GLY A 505 2.43 19.39 -12.91
C GLY A 505 1.49 20.56 -13.02
N SER A 506 0.52 20.43 -13.93
CA SER A 506 -0.57 21.39 -14.11
C SER A 506 -1.40 21.51 -12.83
N ASP A 507 -1.94 22.71 -12.58
CA ASP A 507 -2.75 22.97 -11.38
C ASP A 507 -4.09 22.22 -11.42
N THR A 508 -4.16 21.08 -10.73
CA THR A 508 -5.38 20.26 -10.62
C THR A 508 -6.41 20.82 -9.63
N SER A 509 -6.09 21.87 -8.87
CA SER A 509 -6.97 22.35 -7.79
C SER A 509 -8.33 22.87 -8.25
N LYS A 510 -8.42 23.25 -9.52
CA LYS A 510 -9.64 23.78 -10.17
C LYS A 510 -10.25 22.83 -11.18
N TRP A 511 -9.79 21.58 -11.24
CA TRP A 511 -10.23 20.63 -12.27
C TRP A 511 -11.62 20.06 -11.95
N THR A 512 -12.53 20.20 -12.91
CA THR A 512 -13.83 19.53 -12.97
C THR A 512 -13.92 18.71 -14.25
N GLU A 513 -15.00 17.95 -14.44
CA GLU A 513 -15.24 17.14 -15.65
C GLU A 513 -15.11 17.97 -16.95
N ASP A 514 -15.68 19.18 -16.96
CA ASP A 514 -15.66 20.10 -18.11
C ASP A 514 -14.50 21.11 -18.16
N ARG A 515 -13.72 21.26 -17.08
CA ARG A 515 -12.74 22.36 -16.95
C ARG A 515 -11.40 21.86 -16.41
N LYS A 516 -10.34 22.05 -17.18
CA LYS A 516 -8.95 21.73 -16.80
C LYS A 516 -8.06 22.96 -16.98
N ASP A 517 -7.19 23.23 -16.02
CA ASP A 517 -6.17 24.27 -16.11
C ASP A 517 -4.84 23.67 -16.56
N TYR A 518 -4.32 24.17 -17.69
CA TYR A 518 -3.02 23.84 -18.27
C TYR A 518 -2.13 25.08 -18.45
N ASN A 519 -2.56 26.25 -17.98
CA ASN A 519 -1.77 27.47 -18.02
C ASN A 519 -1.00 27.71 -16.73
N ASN A 520 -1.52 27.20 -15.61
CA ASN A 520 -0.85 27.25 -14.32
C ASN A 520 -0.27 25.89 -13.93
N ILE A 521 0.83 25.92 -13.19
CA ILE A 521 1.55 24.75 -12.70
C ILE A 521 1.87 24.92 -11.21
N ASN A 522 2.18 23.80 -10.57
CA ASN A 522 2.83 23.77 -9.27
C ASN A 522 4.18 23.07 -9.37
N PHE A 523 5.12 23.49 -8.54
CA PHE A 523 6.35 22.77 -8.25
C PHE A 523 6.17 21.92 -6.99
N GLY A 524 6.91 20.83 -6.89
CA GLY A 524 7.05 20.05 -5.67
C GLY A 524 8.43 19.43 -5.61
N GLY A 525 8.87 19.02 -4.42
CA GLY A 525 10.21 18.47 -4.22
C GLY A 525 10.51 18.24 -2.74
N TYR A 526 11.78 18.03 -2.44
CA TYR A 526 12.29 17.72 -1.11
C TYR A 526 13.42 18.70 -0.75
N LEU A 527 13.14 19.64 0.15
CA LEU A 527 14.12 20.62 0.62
C LEU A 527 14.98 20.00 1.73
N LYS A 528 16.31 20.16 1.64
CA LYS A 528 17.27 19.76 2.68
C LYS A 528 17.33 20.87 3.73
N ILE A 529 16.54 20.75 4.80
CA ILE A 529 16.41 21.78 5.85
C ILE A 529 17.27 21.40 7.07
N ASN A 530 17.91 22.38 7.71
CA ASN A 530 18.61 22.19 8.98
C ASN A 530 17.56 21.97 10.08
N LYS A 531 17.74 20.95 10.92
CA LYS A 531 16.78 20.57 11.97
C LYS A 531 16.46 21.68 12.98
N ASN A 532 17.32 22.69 13.12
CA ASN A 532 17.04 23.86 13.95
C ASN A 532 15.87 24.72 13.42
N PHE A 533 15.52 24.62 12.14
CA PHE A 533 14.35 25.25 11.52
C PHE A 533 13.12 24.32 11.44
N LEU A 534 13.08 23.27 12.28
CA LEU A 534 12.00 22.29 12.32
C LEU A 534 11.54 22.09 13.77
N ASN A 535 10.22 22.12 13.98
CA ASN A 535 9.58 21.68 15.22
C ASN A 535 8.78 20.41 14.92
N ASN A 536 9.17 19.27 15.49
CA ASN A 536 8.56 17.95 15.22
C ASN A 536 8.44 17.61 13.71
N SER A 537 9.53 17.82 12.94
CA SER A 537 9.57 17.62 11.47
C SER A 537 8.70 18.59 10.64
N ILE A 538 8.07 19.59 11.27
CA ILE A 538 7.30 20.64 10.59
C ILE A 538 8.14 21.93 10.61
N PRO A 539 8.30 22.64 9.47
CA PRO A 539 9.02 23.91 9.49
C PRO A 539 8.29 25.00 10.28
N ASN A 540 9.07 25.78 11.03
CA ASN A 540 8.57 26.87 11.88
C ASN A 540 8.54 28.25 11.19
N HIS A 541 9.04 28.34 9.95
CA HIS A 541 9.17 29.57 9.16
C HIS A 541 8.36 29.50 7.86
N LYS A 542 8.17 30.64 7.16
CA LYS A 542 7.57 30.65 5.83
C LYS A 542 8.63 30.36 4.76
N PHE A 543 8.26 29.62 3.72
CA PHE A 543 9.15 29.23 2.62
C PHE A 543 8.59 29.73 1.29
N SER A 544 9.43 30.31 0.44
CA SER A 544 9.09 30.59 -0.97
C SER A 544 10.25 30.26 -1.90
N PHE A 545 9.93 29.93 -3.15
CA PHE A 545 10.89 30.16 -4.23
C PHE A 545 10.91 31.65 -4.58
N VAL A 546 12.11 32.15 -4.84
CA VAL A 546 12.38 33.49 -5.37
C VAL A 546 13.05 33.31 -6.72
N ILE A 547 12.35 33.67 -7.78
CA ILE A 547 12.86 33.60 -9.15
C ILE A 547 13.32 34.98 -9.58
N ASN A 548 14.62 35.13 -9.81
CA ASN A 548 15.27 36.42 -10.08
C ASN A 548 15.46 36.65 -11.58
N SER A 549 15.44 37.92 -12.00
CA SER A 549 15.86 38.34 -13.34
C SER A 549 16.43 39.76 -13.26
N ALA A 550 17.52 40.04 -13.99
CA ALA A 550 18.33 41.25 -13.82
C ALA A 550 17.61 42.61 -13.98
N ASN A 551 16.39 42.62 -14.51
CA ASN A 551 15.60 43.85 -14.79
C ASN A 551 14.15 43.74 -14.27
N LYS A 552 13.87 42.91 -13.26
CA LYS A 552 12.51 42.67 -12.74
C LYS A 552 12.52 42.43 -11.24
N ASP A 553 11.44 42.85 -10.58
CA ASP A 553 11.16 42.46 -9.20
C ASP A 553 11.10 40.92 -9.09
N PRO A 554 11.59 40.29 -8.01
CA PRO A 554 11.63 38.84 -7.91
C PRO A 554 10.23 38.20 -7.87
N LEU A 555 10.04 37.14 -8.66
CA LEU A 555 8.81 36.34 -8.59
C LEU A 555 8.85 35.42 -7.37
N LYS A 556 8.06 35.77 -6.35
CA LYS A 556 7.86 34.99 -5.12
C LYS A 556 6.74 33.95 -5.31
N ILE A 557 7.08 32.66 -5.17
CA ILE A 557 6.14 31.54 -5.22
C ILE A 557 6.19 30.84 -3.87
N LYS A 558 5.13 30.97 -3.07
CA LYS A 558 5.03 30.33 -1.76
C LYS A 558 5.16 28.80 -1.88
N LEU A 559 5.91 28.21 -0.95
CA LEU A 559 5.99 26.77 -0.77
C LEU A 559 5.17 26.39 0.46
N ASN A 560 4.42 25.29 0.38
CA ASN A 560 3.64 24.75 1.49
C ASN A 560 4.30 23.42 1.91
N PRO A 561 5.12 23.43 2.98
CA PRO A 561 5.83 22.23 3.41
C PRO A 561 4.88 21.21 4.04
N THR A 562 5.18 19.94 3.84
CA THR A 562 4.44 18.80 4.37
C THR A 562 5.41 17.71 4.79
N GLN A 563 5.16 17.05 5.92
CA GLN A 563 5.88 15.82 6.24
C GLN A 563 5.60 14.78 5.14
N TYR A 564 6.65 14.30 4.47
CA TYR A 564 6.56 13.16 3.57
C TYR A 564 6.57 11.87 4.40
N ASN A 565 6.00 10.79 3.89
CA ASN A 565 5.89 9.55 4.65
C ASN A 565 6.79 8.46 4.08
N PHE A 566 7.75 8.01 4.90
CA PHE A 566 8.71 6.94 4.57
C PHE A 566 8.32 5.65 5.29
N ILE A 567 7.84 4.66 4.53
CA ILE A 567 7.37 3.37 5.05
C ILE A 567 7.94 2.23 4.21
N ALA A 568 8.95 1.56 4.76
CA ALA A 568 9.58 0.38 4.17
C ALA A 568 9.60 -0.76 5.18
N LYS A 569 8.88 -1.85 4.90
CA LYS A 569 8.88 -3.04 5.74
C LYS A 569 10.23 -3.75 5.72
N LYS A 570 10.54 -4.47 6.80
CA LYS A 570 11.64 -5.47 6.83
C LYS A 570 11.17 -6.88 6.43
N TYR A 571 9.88 -7.16 6.59
CA TYR A 571 9.26 -8.47 6.35
C TYR A 571 7.91 -8.29 5.66
N TRP A 572 7.53 -9.17 4.73
CA TRP A 572 6.28 -9.04 3.96
C TRP A 572 5.03 -8.92 4.83
N ASN A 573 4.91 -9.77 5.85
CA ASN A 573 3.81 -9.86 6.80
C ASN A 573 3.99 -8.97 8.04
N GLN A 574 4.71 -7.85 7.93
CA GLN A 574 4.84 -6.92 9.04
C GLN A 574 3.47 -6.27 9.39
N THR A 575 3.09 -6.35 10.66
CA THR A 575 1.83 -5.78 11.19
C THR A 575 1.98 -4.29 11.53
N TYR A 576 0.88 -3.55 11.43
CA TYR A 576 0.78 -2.20 11.98
C TYR A 576 0.55 -2.29 13.49
N THR A 577 1.41 -1.65 14.27
CA THR A 577 1.21 -1.43 15.70
C THR A 577 1.48 0.05 16.00
N GLU A 578 0.49 0.72 16.60
CA GLU A 578 0.59 2.14 16.92
C GLU A 578 1.77 2.40 17.88
N GLY A 579 2.62 3.37 17.54
CA GLY A 579 3.84 3.70 18.28
C GLY A 579 5.01 2.71 18.14
N LYS A 580 4.88 1.58 17.42
CA LYS A 580 5.96 0.59 17.22
C LYS A 580 6.02 0.07 15.79
N ILE A 581 6.78 0.77 14.94
CA ILE A 581 6.95 0.41 13.53
C ILE A 581 8.40 -0.03 13.29
N ASN A 582 8.64 -1.33 13.12
CA ASN A 582 9.97 -1.90 12.82
C ASN A 582 10.34 -1.78 11.33
N ASN A 583 10.20 -0.59 10.75
CA ASN A 583 10.55 -0.31 9.36
C ASN A 583 12.06 -0.14 9.17
N TYR A 584 12.51 -0.24 7.92
CA TYR A 584 13.74 0.42 7.50
C TYR A 584 13.58 1.94 7.64
N THR A 585 14.71 2.62 7.84
CA THR A 585 14.80 4.09 7.89
C THR A 585 15.41 4.62 6.60
N GLU A 586 15.30 5.91 6.35
CA GLU A 586 15.99 6.61 5.24
C GLU A 586 17.46 6.21 5.14
N LYS A 587 18.18 6.26 6.27
CA LYS A 587 19.61 5.90 6.38
C LYS A 587 19.92 4.44 6.04
N THR A 588 18.91 3.56 6.01
CA THR A 588 19.09 2.17 5.56
C THR A 588 19.05 2.04 4.03
N ILE A 589 18.48 3.03 3.34
CA ILE A 589 18.36 3.09 1.87
C ILE A 589 19.36 4.08 1.27
N TYR A 590 19.63 5.18 1.97
CA TYR A 590 20.58 6.25 1.64
C TYR A 590 21.50 6.52 2.86
N PRO A 591 22.52 5.67 3.11
CA PRO A 591 23.42 5.82 4.26
C PRO A 591 24.22 7.13 4.28
N GLU A 592 24.35 7.80 3.13
CA GLU A 592 25.02 9.09 2.96
C GLU A 592 24.23 10.30 3.53
N ASN A 593 23.00 10.11 4.00
CA ASN A 593 22.19 11.20 4.56
C ASN A 593 22.77 11.74 5.89
N GLN A 594 23.20 12.99 5.87
CA GLN A 594 23.81 13.73 6.98
C GLN A 594 22.88 13.83 8.20
N SER A 595 23.42 13.74 9.42
CA SER A 595 22.64 13.70 10.68
C SER A 595 21.87 14.98 11.01
N ASN A 596 22.40 16.14 10.62
CA ASN A 596 21.96 17.46 11.09
C ASN A 596 20.87 18.09 10.20
N TYR A 597 20.56 17.44 9.07
CA TYR A 597 19.55 17.87 8.12
C TYR A 597 18.41 16.87 8.07
N GLU A 598 17.27 17.32 7.55
CA GLU A 598 16.10 16.50 7.26
C GLU A 598 15.53 16.94 5.90
N TYR A 599 14.93 15.99 5.16
CA TYR A 599 14.30 16.28 3.88
C TYR A 599 12.81 16.54 4.09
N VAL A 600 12.37 17.77 3.83
CA VAL A 600 10.97 18.17 3.96
C VAL A 600 10.34 18.26 2.57
N ALA A 601 9.25 17.55 2.33
CA ALA A 601 8.51 17.70 1.08
C ALA A 601 7.73 19.02 1.06
N TYR A 602 7.47 19.56 -0.12
CA TYR A 602 6.62 20.74 -0.27
C TYR A 602 5.82 20.68 -1.57
N TYR A 603 4.72 21.43 -1.62
CA TYR A 603 4.01 21.75 -2.85
C TYR A 603 3.84 23.26 -2.96
N SER A 604 4.15 23.84 -4.11
CA SER A 604 4.08 25.29 -4.32
C SER A 604 2.65 25.75 -4.53
N ASP A 605 2.41 27.02 -4.23
CA ASP A 605 1.25 27.73 -4.78
C ASP A 605 1.31 27.72 -6.32
N SER A 606 0.14 27.91 -6.92
CA SER A 606 -0.08 27.84 -8.37
C SER A 606 0.50 29.06 -9.07
N VAL A 607 1.28 28.84 -10.14
CA VAL A 607 1.95 29.90 -10.90
C VAL A 607 1.75 29.71 -12.41
N GLY A 608 1.52 30.82 -13.12
CA GLY A 608 1.35 30.79 -14.57
C GLY A 608 2.65 30.47 -15.30
N ILE A 609 2.61 29.54 -16.25
CA ILE A 609 3.72 29.23 -17.17
C ILE A 609 4.19 30.49 -17.90
N ASN A 610 3.24 31.33 -18.33
CA ASN A 610 3.53 32.62 -18.97
C ASN A 610 4.23 33.61 -18.02
N GLU A 611 4.07 33.47 -16.70
CA GLU A 611 4.77 34.30 -15.71
C GLU A 611 6.21 33.83 -15.57
N ILE A 612 6.44 32.53 -15.33
CA ILE A 612 7.79 31.93 -15.28
C ILE A 612 8.58 32.27 -16.55
N ASN A 613 7.91 32.19 -17.71
CA ASN A 613 8.54 32.49 -19.00
C ASN A 613 9.08 33.93 -19.12
N LYS A 614 8.68 34.86 -18.26
CA LYS A 614 9.25 36.22 -18.21
C LYS A 614 10.60 36.28 -17.50
N TYR A 615 10.97 35.28 -16.71
CA TYR A 615 12.19 35.26 -15.89
C TYR A 615 13.30 34.39 -16.49
N ILE A 616 13.06 33.75 -17.63
CA ILE A 616 14.05 32.95 -18.35
C ILE A 616 15.09 33.90 -18.99
N GLU A 617 16.37 33.62 -18.76
CA GLU A 617 17.48 34.30 -19.43
C GLU A 617 17.71 33.78 -20.86
N LYS A 618 18.62 34.40 -21.63
CA LYS A 618 19.13 33.76 -22.85
C LYS A 618 19.72 32.38 -22.45
N ASP A 619 19.51 31.38 -23.31
CA ASP A 619 19.87 29.98 -23.09
C ASP A 619 19.01 29.17 -22.09
N GLY A 620 17.83 29.68 -21.71
CA GLY A 620 16.86 28.88 -20.95
C GLY A 620 17.13 28.83 -19.44
N LYS A 621 18.13 29.58 -18.95
CA LYS A 621 18.51 29.63 -17.54
C LYS A 621 17.42 30.31 -16.70
N LEU A 622 17.06 29.69 -15.58
CA LEU A 622 16.07 30.15 -14.62
C LEU A 622 16.71 30.17 -13.23
N ASN A 623 16.87 31.37 -12.66
CA ASN A 623 17.55 31.59 -11.39
C ASN A 623 16.56 31.41 -10.22
N ILE A 624 16.42 30.19 -9.71
CA ILE A 624 15.54 29.82 -8.59
C ILE A 624 16.34 29.70 -7.30
N LYS A 625 15.99 30.50 -6.30
CA LYS A 625 16.50 30.41 -4.92
C LYS A 625 15.38 30.09 -3.94
N ILE A 626 15.72 29.64 -2.74
CA ILE A 626 14.78 29.52 -1.61
C ILE A 626 14.96 30.76 -0.73
N TRP A 627 13.85 31.36 -0.29
CA TRP A 627 13.83 32.33 0.81
C TRP A 627 13.10 31.69 1.99
N ILE A 628 13.69 31.85 3.19
CA ILE A 628 13.17 31.36 4.47
C ILE A 628 12.98 32.57 5.38
N ASP A 629 11.72 32.91 5.63
CA ASP A 629 11.25 34.03 6.45
C ASP A 629 11.57 33.76 7.94
N GLN A 630 12.78 34.09 8.38
CA GLN A 630 13.32 33.74 9.71
C GLN A 630 12.84 34.71 10.79
N ASN A 631 12.64 35.98 10.43
CA ASN A 631 12.14 37.04 11.31
C ASN A 631 10.60 37.19 11.30
N ASP A 632 9.92 36.47 10.39
CA ASP A 632 8.47 36.45 10.19
C ASP A 632 7.83 37.75 9.64
N ASP A 633 8.61 38.75 9.21
CA ASP A 633 8.12 40.04 8.70
C ASP A 633 7.62 40.02 7.24
N ASN A 634 7.93 38.94 6.51
CA ASN A 634 7.55 38.71 5.11
C ASN A 634 8.23 39.63 4.06
N GLU A 635 9.24 40.40 4.44
CA GLU A 635 10.18 41.08 3.55
C GLU A 635 11.30 40.10 3.09
N ILE A 636 12.00 40.39 1.99
CA ILE A 636 13.04 39.48 1.46
C ILE A 636 14.41 40.04 1.79
N ASP A 637 15.02 39.54 2.87
CA ASP A 637 16.40 39.87 3.24
C ASP A 637 17.42 38.95 2.56
N ASP A 638 18.53 39.51 2.09
CA ASP A 638 19.59 38.75 1.37
C ASP A 638 20.25 37.64 2.22
N ASN A 639 20.26 37.77 3.55
CA ASN A 639 20.78 36.76 4.48
C ASN A 639 19.80 35.58 4.71
N GLU A 640 18.54 35.73 4.32
CA GLU A 640 17.50 34.69 4.38
C GLU A 640 17.38 33.91 3.07
N ILE A 641 18.03 34.37 2.00
CA ILE A 641 18.05 33.71 0.70
C ILE A 641 19.13 32.62 0.68
N SER A 642 18.70 31.37 0.50
CA SER A 642 19.54 30.21 0.26
C SER A 642 19.51 29.80 -1.21
N ASP A 643 20.68 29.73 -1.86
CA ASP A 643 20.78 29.22 -3.22
C ASP A 643 20.68 27.70 -3.24
N ILE A 644 19.71 27.18 -4.00
CA ILE A 644 19.47 25.74 -4.17
C ILE A 644 20.69 25.06 -4.82
N LEU A 645 21.43 25.80 -5.64
CA LEU A 645 22.59 25.38 -6.39
C LEU A 645 23.82 26.23 -6.02
N ASP A 646 24.00 26.59 -4.74
CA ASP A 646 25.29 27.09 -4.23
C ASP A 646 26.41 26.06 -4.47
N LYS A 647 27.63 26.53 -4.75
CA LYS A 647 28.83 25.73 -5.05
C LYS A 647 29.09 24.58 -4.07
N ASN A 648 28.72 24.72 -2.80
CA ASN A 648 28.91 23.69 -1.77
C ASN A 648 27.91 22.52 -1.86
N ASN A 649 26.71 22.74 -2.42
CA ASN A 649 25.63 21.74 -2.50
C ASN A 649 25.21 21.41 -3.95
N ALA A 650 25.59 22.24 -4.93
CA ALA A 650 25.15 22.13 -6.32
C ALA A 650 25.62 20.84 -7.00
N ASN A 651 26.87 20.44 -6.74
CA ASN A 651 27.38 19.18 -7.27
C ASN A 651 26.56 18.00 -6.72
N ASP A 652 26.26 17.95 -5.42
CA ASP A 652 25.45 16.88 -4.83
C ASP A 652 24.04 16.84 -5.44
N ASN A 653 23.36 17.99 -5.53
CA ASN A 653 22.05 18.11 -6.17
C ASN A 653 22.08 17.66 -7.65
N TYR A 654 23.15 18.00 -8.38
CA TYR A 654 23.36 17.58 -9.76
C TYR A 654 23.67 16.09 -9.90
N GLN A 655 24.48 15.51 -9.00
CA GLN A 655 24.76 14.07 -8.99
C GLN A 655 23.49 13.29 -8.65
N ILE A 656 22.70 13.70 -7.65
CA ILE A 656 21.39 13.09 -7.34
C ILE A 656 20.46 13.18 -8.56
N TRP A 657 20.41 14.32 -9.26
CA TRP A 657 19.61 14.47 -10.48
C TRP A 657 20.07 13.54 -11.61
N LYS A 658 21.39 13.40 -11.85
CA LYS A 658 21.94 12.44 -12.80
C LYS A 658 21.66 10.99 -12.39
N GLN A 659 21.84 10.65 -11.11
CA GLN A 659 21.61 9.31 -10.57
C GLN A 659 20.14 8.89 -10.64
N ASN A 660 19.20 9.81 -10.42
CA ASN A 660 17.77 9.52 -10.56
C ASN A 660 17.33 9.37 -12.02
N ALA A 661 18.13 9.84 -12.99
CA ALA A 661 17.97 9.61 -14.43
C ALA A 661 16.52 9.76 -14.94
N ARG A 662 15.93 10.93 -14.69
CA ARG A 662 14.53 11.22 -15.00
C ARG A 662 14.30 12.66 -15.43
N THR A 663 13.34 12.85 -16.33
CA THR A 663 12.89 14.17 -16.79
C THR A 663 11.79 14.69 -15.88
N ILE A 664 11.92 15.93 -15.42
CA ILE A 664 10.93 16.57 -14.53
C ILE A 664 10.06 17.49 -15.40
N THR A 665 8.80 17.12 -15.62
CA THR A 665 7.88 17.78 -16.55
C THR A 665 6.43 17.67 -16.12
N ASN A 666 5.56 18.58 -16.58
CA ASN A 666 4.10 18.47 -16.48
C ASN A 666 3.45 17.61 -17.58
N TYR A 667 4.20 17.06 -18.54
CA TYR A 667 3.65 16.08 -19.49
C TYR A 667 3.17 14.81 -18.77
N ARG A 668 2.04 14.25 -19.23
CA ARG A 668 1.49 12.97 -18.76
C ARG A 668 1.00 12.18 -19.97
N GLN A 669 1.23 10.87 -19.99
CA GLN A 669 0.94 10.02 -21.14
C GLN A 669 -0.52 10.09 -21.62
N TYR A 670 -1.49 10.28 -20.71
CA TYR A 670 -2.90 10.44 -21.07
C TYR A 670 -3.15 11.63 -22.01
N MET A 671 -2.36 12.72 -21.90
CA MET A 671 -2.48 13.90 -22.76
C MET A 671 -2.20 13.56 -24.22
N ALA A 672 -1.28 12.62 -24.47
CA ALA A 672 -1.00 12.11 -25.80
C ALA A 672 -2.06 11.08 -26.24
N ILE A 673 -2.48 10.15 -25.37
CA ILE A 673 -3.50 9.13 -25.66
C ILE A 673 -4.83 9.78 -26.09
N PHE A 674 -5.26 10.84 -25.40
CA PHE A 674 -6.48 11.59 -25.72
C PHE A 674 -6.26 12.79 -26.66
N ASN A 675 -5.04 12.98 -27.19
CA ASN A 675 -4.67 14.08 -28.08
C ASN A 675 -5.08 15.47 -27.56
N GLU A 676 -4.85 15.73 -26.27
CA GLU A 676 -5.16 16.99 -25.60
C GLU A 676 -4.17 18.09 -26.03
N ARG A 677 -4.33 18.59 -27.27
CA ARG A 677 -3.42 19.55 -27.91
C ARG A 677 -3.10 20.78 -27.06
N ASN A 678 -4.08 21.29 -26.31
CA ASN A 678 -3.86 22.42 -25.40
C ASN A 678 -2.83 22.06 -24.30
N ALA A 679 -3.04 20.94 -23.61
CA ALA A 679 -2.12 20.42 -22.59
C ALA A 679 -0.72 20.19 -23.17
N LEU A 680 -0.64 19.46 -24.29
CA LEU A 680 0.64 19.17 -24.98
C LEU A 680 1.38 20.44 -25.39
N SER A 681 0.68 21.50 -25.83
CA SER A 681 1.29 22.79 -26.19
C SER A 681 1.91 23.55 -25.01
N LYS A 682 1.50 23.18 -23.78
CA LYS A 682 1.88 23.75 -22.48
C LYS A 682 2.79 22.83 -21.68
N THR A 683 3.40 21.83 -22.30
CA THR A 683 4.38 20.97 -21.62
C THR A 683 5.77 21.61 -21.57
N TYR A 684 6.34 21.66 -20.37
CA TYR A 684 7.67 22.19 -20.08
C TYR A 684 8.42 21.20 -19.20
N GLN A 685 9.75 21.28 -19.22
CA GLN A 685 10.62 20.52 -18.33
C GLN A 685 11.59 21.45 -17.61
N ILE A 686 12.03 21.01 -16.43
CA ILE A 686 13.16 21.59 -15.70
C ILE A 686 14.29 20.56 -15.60
N ALA A 687 15.52 20.99 -15.76
CA ALA A 687 16.72 20.17 -15.65
C ALA A 687 17.84 20.95 -14.95
N ILE A 688 18.76 20.26 -14.25
CA ILE A 688 19.98 20.90 -13.74
C ILE A 688 21.05 20.83 -14.83
N LYS A 689 21.67 21.97 -15.11
CA LYS A 689 22.83 22.10 -16.01
C LYS A 689 24.09 22.41 -15.21
N LYS A 690 25.23 22.13 -15.85
CA LYS A 690 26.57 22.45 -15.37
C LYS A 690 27.37 23.06 -16.52
N ASP A 691 28.02 24.18 -16.26
CA ASP A 691 29.14 24.70 -17.05
C ASP A 691 30.41 24.01 -16.49
N GLU A 692 31.05 23.16 -17.29
CA GLU A 692 32.18 22.36 -16.82
C GLU A 692 33.44 23.20 -16.60
N ASP A 693 33.61 24.29 -17.36
CA ASP A 693 34.77 25.19 -17.29
C ASP A 693 34.67 26.14 -16.09
N LYS A 694 33.46 26.63 -15.77
CA LYS A 694 33.22 27.57 -14.66
C LYS A 694 32.80 26.91 -13.35
N ASN A 695 32.46 25.62 -13.39
CA ASN A 695 31.80 24.88 -12.30
C ASN A 695 30.54 25.62 -11.77
N GLU A 696 29.79 26.23 -12.68
CA GLU A 696 28.52 26.91 -12.42
C GLU A 696 27.35 25.95 -12.68
N PHE A 697 26.30 26.02 -11.87
CA PHE A 697 25.11 25.18 -11.99
C PHE A 697 23.85 26.04 -12.05
N TRP A 698 22.86 25.63 -12.84
CA TRP A 698 21.58 26.34 -12.94
C TRP A 698 20.44 25.40 -13.32
N TYR A 699 19.21 25.86 -13.09
CA TYR A 699 18.02 25.22 -13.66
C TYR A 699 17.79 25.71 -15.10
N GLU A 700 17.77 24.80 -16.06
CA GLU A 700 17.27 25.02 -17.42
C GLU A 700 15.76 24.79 -17.43
N TRP A 701 14.98 25.81 -17.79
CA TRP A 701 13.54 25.73 -18.03
C TRP A 701 13.26 25.86 -19.52
N LYS A 702 12.62 24.84 -20.11
CA LYS A 702 12.32 24.83 -21.55
C LYS A 702 11.05 24.06 -21.87
N LYS A 703 10.48 24.35 -23.04
CA LYS A 703 9.37 23.58 -23.60
C LYS A 703 9.81 22.13 -23.85
N TYR A 704 8.95 21.17 -23.51
CA TYR A 704 9.19 19.74 -23.62
C TYR A 704 8.50 19.15 -24.86
#